data_AF-A0A3N5XW71-F1
#
_entry.id   AF-A0A3N5XW71-F1
#
_cell.length_a   1.000
_cell.length_b   1.000
_cell.length_c   1.000
_cell.angle_alpha   90.00
_cell.angle_beta   90.00
_cell.angle_gamma   90.00
#
_symmetry.space_group_name_H-M   'P 1'
#
loop_
_entity.id
_entity.type
_entity.pdbx_description
1 polymer ?
#
loop_
_entity_poly.entity_id
_entity_poly.type
_entity_poly.pdbx_seq_one_letter_code
_entity_poly.pdbx_strand_id
1 'polypeptide(L)'
;MAYGNWNARRERLSRYRLQVQKAILRQIDTLKPTNNDGRLSRSRAARRAALRLLTGAVALLVASVVYGSPQSAEDAEGKTIQRIQLLSDGPLSGIASTDLHSLIGLREGQRYSKTEAKHTIERLHSTELFHDILIDVRAAGNDSLDLDIILVRRFYIKDITFDGDLELETRDLRRDLAFRAGEAFNPESMEETIARMKEMYQANGFYQAQVEPRFEVEHEAAELKIDFEIQAGERARVAVLQFDIEGNVDSATIQSLIKTRQGAPYSQRQMDQDIAAVERYFVRQGYLNPDVYVRGGAAYESASNSVSLVLRVVPRERSQLVFEGIDPNSEELRGISLFTERGSALALLQESVEALETRFQREGYFLAGVSYETPGTEADPRIVVRVNKGNKYEIVDSVFEGNTTFGDDQLRRILRIKEAGIFSPGVFSDRLMREDAERVTSFYQQHGFMDVKVDPEIRADVPTQGKLTVAFKIQEGQKHLVAQLQITGNTHMEEARLRREISMTEGQPFSPVGIARDRASIAVAYENLGYRGTDLQYEITYPEPARVNVKYIITEGDQWYVEHVIVAGLIETKPSAVKKEIVVEPGQPLSLESVLTTETNLHNLAVFNRVDVKESPSFGDPNVKNVIIRVEEAKKYSILYGIGYSSFEGVRGTFGISNSNFLGMARTLSFGLRAGRQRQRSNISYTLPRVFGWELPTVLTAAVDSESALTELRGTRRALRGRPFDAFRIIGSGQSERRLSARESFFIRLNFQNVRIDVPPELETPLQFFREEQNLQLSSLSISYLNESRDDPLNPRSGFLVGGEALLSAKFIASDRQFFRILTQGQYYKQLFPNLVLAASLRIGAILPFANNLPVTVENPVPISERFFSGGSTTLRGLPQDLAGPLLRDANGQIVLVDEFGRPDPEGQPVPLGGNGLAIGNVELRFPVFWFISGAAFYDIGNVFRSITDVSQAGWSNAIGFGLRANTPVGPVRFDVGYNPEPPPTAGFSHWNFHFTIGHPF
;
A
#
# COMPACT_ATOMS: atom_id res chain seq x y z
N MET A 1 24.26 -28.79 32.36
CA MET A 1 25.72 -28.95 32.19
C MET A 1 26.26 -27.78 31.38
N ALA A 2 26.84 -26.75 32.00
CA ALA A 2 27.63 -25.71 31.30
C ALA A 2 28.48 -24.89 32.29
N TYR A 3 29.08 -25.52 33.30
CA TYR A 3 30.27 -24.97 33.96
C TYR A 3 31.48 -25.53 33.20
N GLY A 4 31.72 -24.95 32.03
CA GLY A 4 32.70 -25.42 31.07
C GLY A 4 33.36 -24.23 30.39
N ASN A 5 34.47 -23.80 31.01
CA ASN A 5 35.54 -23.03 30.39
C ASN A 5 35.27 -21.53 30.13
N TRP A 6 35.43 -20.72 31.19
CA TRP A 6 35.56 -19.26 31.14
C TRP A 6 36.58 -18.78 30.10
N ASN A 7 37.68 -19.53 29.89
CA ASN A 7 38.66 -19.21 28.84
C ASN A 7 38.12 -19.45 27.42
N ALA A 8 37.30 -20.48 27.19
CA ALA A 8 36.69 -20.74 25.88
C ALA A 8 35.56 -19.75 25.53
N ARG A 9 34.83 -19.25 26.55
CA ARG A 9 33.89 -18.13 26.38
C ARG A 9 34.63 -16.81 26.14
N ARG A 10 35.73 -16.56 26.85
CA ARG A 10 36.61 -15.40 26.63
C ARG A 10 37.27 -15.43 25.25
N GLU A 11 37.62 -16.61 24.73
CA GLU A 11 38.10 -16.80 23.36
C GLU A 11 37.01 -16.64 22.30
N ARG A 12 35.76 -17.02 22.60
CA ARG A 12 34.62 -16.75 21.70
C ARG A 12 34.28 -15.27 21.66
N LEU A 13 34.25 -14.61 22.81
CA LEU A 13 34.12 -13.16 22.94
C LEU A 13 35.29 -12.42 22.29
N SER A 14 36.53 -12.90 22.45
CA SER A 14 37.68 -12.30 21.77
C SER A 14 37.60 -12.55 20.27
N ARG A 15 37.15 -13.71 19.78
CA ARG A 15 36.96 -13.97 18.35
C ARG A 15 35.83 -13.15 17.74
N TYR A 16 34.68 -13.05 18.40
CA TYR A 16 33.56 -12.22 17.95
C TYR A 16 33.91 -10.73 17.99
N ARG A 17 34.50 -10.25 19.10
CA ARG A 17 35.07 -8.89 19.18
C ARG A 17 36.13 -8.69 18.11
N LEU A 18 37.05 -9.62 17.90
CA LEU A 18 38.10 -9.51 16.89
C LEU A 18 37.53 -9.59 15.47
N GLN A 19 36.41 -10.28 15.22
CA GLN A 19 35.74 -10.30 13.92
C GLN A 19 35.00 -8.99 13.65
N VAL A 20 34.23 -8.48 14.61
CA VAL A 20 33.57 -7.17 14.53
C VAL A 20 34.61 -6.05 14.48
N GLN A 21 35.67 -6.14 15.28
CA GLN A 21 36.79 -5.19 15.31
C GLN A 21 37.67 -5.33 14.07
N LYS A 22 37.84 -6.52 13.46
CA LYS A 22 38.47 -6.66 12.13
C LYS A 22 37.59 -6.11 11.03
N ALA A 23 36.27 -6.25 11.12
CA ALA A 23 35.33 -5.61 10.18
C ALA A 23 35.43 -4.08 10.27
N ILE A 24 35.51 -3.54 11.50
CA ILE A 24 35.69 -2.10 11.77
C ILE A 24 37.12 -1.62 11.41
N LEU A 25 38.16 -2.40 11.69
CA LEU A 25 39.57 -2.05 11.40
C LEU A 25 39.89 -2.15 9.90
N ARG A 26 39.29 -3.08 9.16
CA ARG A 26 39.35 -3.11 7.68
C ARG A 26 38.73 -1.85 7.07
N GLN A 27 37.73 -1.28 7.73
CA GLN A 27 37.11 0.01 7.38
C GLN A 27 38.01 1.23 7.71
N ILE A 28 39.03 1.07 8.57
CA ILE A 28 40.00 2.12 8.90
C ILE A 28 41.21 2.07 7.96
N ASP A 29 41.62 0.89 7.49
CA ASP A 29 42.71 0.78 6.50
C ASP A 29 42.31 1.30 5.10
N THR A 30 41.01 1.31 4.78
CA THR A 30 40.45 1.93 3.55
C THR A 30 40.32 3.45 3.64
N LEU A 31 40.55 4.07 4.80
CA LEU A 31 40.58 5.53 4.99
C LEU A 31 41.97 6.14 4.72
N LYS A 32 42.93 5.39 4.16
CA LYS A 32 44.12 5.99 3.55
C LYS A 32 43.70 6.69 2.25
N PRO A 33 43.85 8.02 2.13
CA PRO A 33 43.54 8.70 0.89
C PRO A 33 44.52 8.25 -0.20
N THR A 34 44.02 7.65 -1.28
CA THR A 34 44.65 7.81 -2.59
C THR A 34 44.50 9.28 -2.96
N ASN A 35 45.62 10.01 -2.98
CA ASN A 35 45.68 11.39 -3.43
C ASN A 35 45.06 11.51 -4.83
N ASN A 36 43.90 12.16 -4.94
CA ASN A 36 43.74 13.29 -5.86
C ASN A 36 42.45 14.08 -5.58
N ASP A 37 42.63 15.39 -5.66
CA ASP A 37 41.66 16.48 -5.72
C ASP A 37 40.98 16.98 -4.42
N GLY A 38 41.29 18.25 -4.16
CA GLY A 38 41.01 18.97 -2.93
C GLY A 38 39.59 19.51 -2.85
N ARG A 39 38.95 19.22 -1.72
CA ARG A 39 37.96 20.09 -1.05
C ARG A 39 37.96 19.75 0.45
N LEU A 40 38.72 20.54 1.21
CA LEU A 40 38.86 20.41 2.67
C LEU A 40 37.92 21.38 3.39
N SER A 41 36.87 20.86 4.05
CA SER A 41 36.39 21.46 5.32
C SER A 41 35.50 20.57 6.21
N ARG A 42 34.91 19.46 5.72
CA ARG A 42 34.07 18.58 6.56
C ARG A 42 34.77 17.40 7.25
N SER A 43 36.00 17.06 6.85
CA SER A 43 36.69 15.84 7.32
C SER A 43 37.35 15.96 8.71
N ARG A 44 37.56 17.17 9.24
CA ARG A 44 38.21 17.37 10.56
C ARG A 44 37.26 17.18 11.75
N ALA A 45 35.97 17.46 11.59
CA ALA A 45 34.96 17.25 12.63
C ALA A 45 34.61 15.75 12.76
N ALA A 46 34.44 15.04 11.63
CA ALA A 46 34.24 13.59 11.59
C ALA A 46 35.44 12.82 12.16
N ARG A 47 36.68 13.23 11.82
CA ARG A 47 37.90 12.66 12.45
C ARG A 47 37.95 12.89 13.96
N ARG A 48 37.55 14.05 14.46
CA ARG A 48 37.54 14.32 15.91
C ARG A 48 36.43 13.57 16.65
N ALA A 49 35.27 13.33 16.01
CA ALA A 49 34.20 12.51 16.57
C ALA A 49 34.59 11.02 16.59
N ALA A 50 35.15 10.49 15.51
CA ALA A 50 35.65 9.12 15.44
C ALA A 50 36.81 8.87 16.41
N LEU A 51 37.75 9.82 16.56
CA LEU A 51 38.85 9.71 17.53
C LEU A 51 38.36 9.83 18.98
N ARG A 52 37.29 10.60 19.24
CA ARG A 52 36.66 10.71 20.57
C ARG A 52 35.87 9.46 20.96
N LEU A 53 35.17 8.84 20.00
CA LEU A 53 34.51 7.53 20.17
C LEU A 53 35.54 6.42 20.38
N LEU A 54 36.68 6.47 19.68
CA LEU A 54 37.82 5.57 19.91
C LEU A 54 38.48 5.79 21.28
N THR A 55 38.62 7.03 21.77
CA THR A 55 39.12 7.25 23.14
C THR A 55 38.12 6.78 24.20
N GLY A 56 36.81 6.78 23.94
CA GLY A 56 35.81 6.19 24.83
C GLY A 56 35.89 4.66 24.87
N ALA A 57 35.98 4.02 23.71
CA ALA A 57 36.09 2.56 23.58
C ALA A 57 37.45 2.01 24.07
N VAL A 58 38.54 2.74 23.84
CA VAL A 58 39.88 2.39 24.36
C VAL A 58 40.00 2.73 25.86
N ALA A 59 39.34 3.77 26.37
CA ALA A 59 39.28 4.01 27.82
C ALA A 59 38.49 2.92 28.56
N LEU A 60 37.43 2.37 27.95
CA LEU A 60 36.72 1.19 28.49
C LEU A 60 37.55 -0.11 28.41
N LEU A 61 38.45 -0.23 27.41
CA LEU A 61 39.39 -1.34 27.27
C LEU A 61 40.64 -1.23 28.17
N VAL A 62 41.05 -0.01 28.56
CA VAL A 62 42.19 0.22 29.47
C VAL A 62 41.75 0.32 30.93
N ALA A 63 40.49 0.67 31.22
CA ALA A 63 39.92 0.64 32.57
C ALA A 63 39.66 -0.78 33.12
N SER A 64 39.96 -1.84 32.36
CA SER A 64 39.93 -3.22 32.83
C SER A 64 41.32 -3.82 33.10
N VAL A 65 42.40 -3.02 33.04
CA VAL A 65 43.78 -3.49 33.30
C VAL A 65 44.43 -2.83 34.53
N VAL A 66 43.76 -1.90 35.21
CA VAL A 66 44.22 -1.39 36.51
C VAL A 66 43.01 -1.33 37.46
N TYR A 67 43.18 -1.91 38.65
CA TYR A 67 42.24 -2.11 39.77
C TYR A 67 41.54 -3.48 39.85
N GLY A 68 42.06 -4.29 40.78
CA GLY A 68 41.36 -5.40 41.44
C GLY A 68 41.32 -6.70 40.66
N SER A 69 41.93 -7.75 41.21
CA SER A 69 41.70 -9.12 40.75
C SER A 69 40.19 -9.42 40.79
N PRO A 70 39.56 -9.89 39.69
CA PRO A 70 38.17 -10.31 39.73
C PRO A 70 38.03 -11.39 40.79
N GLN A 71 37.21 -11.13 41.81
CA GLN A 71 36.91 -12.14 42.82
C GLN A 71 36.11 -13.25 42.12
N SER A 72 36.41 -14.50 42.43
CA SER A 72 35.61 -15.60 41.89
C SER A 72 34.16 -15.38 42.34
N ALA A 73 33.17 -15.68 41.48
CA ALA A 73 31.77 -15.52 41.84
C ALA A 73 31.41 -16.24 43.16
N GLU A 74 32.18 -17.26 43.56
CA GLU A 74 32.07 -17.95 44.86
C GLU A 74 32.25 -17.06 46.09
N ASP A 75 33.09 -16.03 46.02
CA ASP A 75 33.32 -15.13 47.16
C ASP A 75 32.33 -13.95 47.21
N ALA A 76 31.41 -13.86 46.25
CA ALA A 76 30.44 -12.77 46.13
C ALA A 76 29.05 -13.12 46.73
N GLU A 77 28.72 -14.40 46.90
CA GLU A 77 27.41 -14.82 47.40
C GLU A 77 27.12 -14.24 48.80
N GLY A 78 25.96 -13.62 48.98
CA GLY A 78 25.51 -13.11 50.27
C GLY A 78 26.02 -11.73 50.67
N LYS A 79 26.99 -11.13 49.95
CA LYS A 79 27.44 -9.74 50.17
C LYS A 79 26.41 -8.72 49.68
N THR A 80 26.44 -7.49 50.21
CA THR A 80 25.44 -6.46 49.87
C THR A 80 25.80 -5.75 48.56
N ILE A 81 24.85 -5.63 47.64
CA ILE A 81 25.02 -4.86 46.40
C ILE A 81 24.96 -3.38 46.76
N GLN A 82 26.05 -2.66 46.57
CA GLN A 82 26.12 -1.23 46.82
C GLN A 82 25.67 -0.42 45.61
N ARG A 83 26.07 -0.84 44.40
CA ARG A 83 25.76 -0.16 43.16
C ARG A 83 25.54 -1.13 42.01
N ILE A 84 24.59 -0.82 41.13
CA ILE A 84 24.40 -1.51 39.85
C ILE A 84 24.59 -0.50 38.71
N GLN A 85 25.51 -0.80 37.80
CA GLN A 85 25.75 0.01 36.61
C GLN A 85 25.45 -0.80 35.35
N LEU A 86 24.64 -0.22 34.47
CA LEU A 86 24.38 -0.76 33.13
C LEU A 86 25.41 -0.19 32.16
N LEU A 87 26.18 -1.08 31.53
CA LEU A 87 27.14 -0.76 30.49
C LEU A 87 26.65 -1.39 29.18
N SER A 88 26.81 -0.70 28.06
CA SER A 88 26.44 -1.26 26.74
C SER A 88 27.43 -0.81 25.67
N ASP A 89 27.47 -1.55 24.58
CA ASP A 89 28.28 -1.25 23.38
C ASP A 89 27.74 -0.06 22.57
N GLY A 90 26.64 0.56 23.01
CA GLY A 90 26.17 1.87 22.55
C GLY A 90 25.03 2.38 23.43
N PRO A 91 24.36 3.47 23.02
CA PRO A 91 23.28 4.04 23.80
C PRO A 91 22.09 3.06 23.89
N LEU A 92 21.58 2.89 25.11
CA LEU A 92 20.35 2.15 25.39
C LEU A 92 19.10 3.03 25.29
N SER A 93 19.23 4.27 24.79
CA SER A 93 18.12 5.24 24.67
C SER A 93 16.95 4.71 23.85
N GLY A 94 17.24 3.80 22.90
CA GLY A 94 16.26 3.05 22.12
C GLY A 94 15.28 2.21 22.95
N ILE A 95 15.65 1.82 24.17
CA ILE A 95 14.85 0.99 25.07
C ILE A 95 14.49 1.84 26.29
N ALA A 96 13.22 1.85 26.69
CA ALA A 96 12.82 2.61 27.87
C ALA A 96 13.57 2.07 29.12
N SER A 97 14.22 2.96 29.87
CA SER A 97 15.01 2.57 31.06
C SER A 97 14.19 1.82 32.09
N THR A 98 12.91 2.18 32.24
CA THR A 98 11.95 1.48 33.10
C THR A 98 11.80 0.01 32.73
N ASP A 99 11.85 -0.31 31.44
CA ASP A 99 11.63 -1.66 30.92
C ASP A 99 12.89 -2.51 31.10
N LEU A 100 14.09 -1.90 31.05
CA LEU A 100 15.34 -2.60 31.38
C LEU A 100 15.45 -2.89 32.88
N HIS A 101 15.04 -1.94 33.73
CA HIS A 101 15.08 -2.13 35.18
C HIS A 101 14.08 -3.19 35.68
N SER A 102 12.93 -3.37 35.02
CA SER A 102 11.99 -4.46 35.39
C SER A 102 12.55 -5.85 35.11
N LEU A 103 13.42 -5.98 34.10
CA LEU A 103 14.05 -7.25 33.73
C LEU A 103 15.23 -7.64 34.64
N ILE A 104 15.76 -6.69 35.41
CA ILE A 104 16.89 -6.90 36.34
C ILE A 104 16.33 -7.13 37.74
N GLY A 105 16.39 -8.37 38.23
CA GLY A 105 15.88 -8.68 39.59
C GLY A 105 16.89 -8.42 40.71
N LEU A 106 18.15 -8.11 40.38
CA LEU A 106 19.15 -7.64 41.33
C LEU A 106 18.90 -6.16 41.67
N ARG A 107 18.91 -5.80 42.96
CA ARG A 107 18.71 -4.41 43.42
C ARG A 107 19.84 -3.91 44.32
N GLU A 108 20.11 -2.62 44.26
CA GLU A 108 20.99 -1.94 45.23
C GLU A 108 20.40 -2.11 46.65
N GLY A 109 21.26 -2.42 47.61
CA GLY A 109 20.92 -2.75 49.00
C GLY A 109 20.54 -4.22 49.25
N GLN A 110 20.34 -5.04 48.21
CA GLN A 110 20.03 -6.47 48.34
C GLN A 110 21.29 -7.31 48.53
N ARG A 111 21.19 -8.47 49.18
CA ARG A 111 22.26 -9.48 49.15
C ARG A 111 22.37 -10.11 47.76
N TYR A 112 23.58 -10.14 47.21
CA TYR A 112 23.87 -10.75 45.91
C TYR A 112 23.58 -12.25 45.96
N SER A 113 22.89 -12.72 44.92
CA SER A 113 22.69 -14.15 44.67
C SER A 113 23.06 -14.49 43.23
N LYS A 114 23.91 -15.51 43.07
CA LYS A 114 24.24 -16.07 41.75
C LYS A 114 23.03 -16.55 40.99
N THR A 115 22.05 -17.13 41.69
CA THR A 115 20.82 -17.63 41.08
C THR A 115 20.06 -16.48 40.43
N GLU A 116 19.92 -15.36 41.15
CA GLU A 116 19.24 -14.18 40.65
C GLU A 116 20.02 -13.47 39.54
N ALA A 117 21.35 -13.46 39.62
CA ALA A 117 22.21 -12.97 38.54
C ALA A 117 22.03 -13.80 37.26
N LYS A 118 21.96 -15.13 37.39
CA LYS A 118 21.69 -16.03 36.28
C LYS A 118 20.29 -15.79 35.69
N HIS A 119 19.26 -15.69 36.53
CA HIS A 119 17.89 -15.40 36.08
C HIS A 119 17.77 -14.02 35.41
N THR A 120 18.57 -13.03 35.84
CA THR A 120 18.65 -11.72 35.19
C THR A 120 19.23 -11.85 33.78
N ILE A 121 20.32 -12.61 33.60
CA ILE A 121 20.90 -12.89 32.28
C ILE A 121 19.87 -13.60 31.40
N GLU A 122 19.16 -14.60 31.93
CA GLU A 122 18.17 -15.37 31.18
C GLU A 122 16.97 -14.51 30.76
N ARG A 123 16.43 -13.64 31.63
CA ARG A 123 15.37 -12.68 31.29
C ARG A 123 15.81 -11.67 30.23
N LEU A 124 17.00 -11.10 30.36
CA LEU A 124 17.52 -10.17 29.36
C LEU A 124 17.74 -10.85 28.01
N HIS A 125 18.25 -12.08 28.01
CA HIS A 125 18.46 -12.87 26.79
C HIS A 125 17.13 -13.25 26.12
N SER A 126 16.09 -13.54 26.91
CA SER A 126 14.76 -13.88 26.38
C SER A 126 14.05 -12.69 25.71
N THR A 127 14.55 -11.46 25.85
CA THR A 127 14.03 -10.31 25.07
C THR A 127 14.54 -10.27 23.63
N GLU A 128 15.57 -11.06 23.29
CA GLU A 128 16.27 -11.00 22.01
C GLU A 128 16.84 -9.63 21.62
N LEU A 129 16.81 -8.62 22.50
CA LEU A 129 17.38 -7.29 22.25
C LEU A 129 18.91 -7.31 22.36
N PHE A 130 19.44 -8.31 23.06
CA PHE A 130 20.86 -8.45 23.34
C PHE A 130 21.41 -9.73 22.71
N HIS A 131 22.58 -9.63 22.08
CA HIS A 131 23.34 -10.76 21.57
C HIS A 131 24.08 -11.47 22.70
N ASP A 132 24.64 -10.72 23.65
CA ASP A 132 25.36 -11.25 24.81
C ASP A 132 25.15 -10.36 26.04
N ILE A 133 25.15 -10.97 27.23
CA ILE A 133 24.94 -10.29 28.52
C ILE A 133 25.96 -10.83 29.52
N LEU A 134 26.71 -9.94 30.15
CA LEU A 134 27.70 -10.27 31.16
C LEU A 134 27.40 -9.49 32.44
N ILE A 135 27.57 -10.12 33.60
CA ILE A 135 27.52 -9.44 34.89
C ILE A 135 28.92 -9.54 35.49
N ASP A 136 29.63 -8.42 35.55
CA ASP A 136 30.92 -8.31 36.22
C ASP A 136 30.70 -7.87 37.67
N VAL A 137 31.38 -8.54 38.60
CA VAL A 137 31.18 -8.38 40.04
C VAL A 137 32.48 -7.90 40.65
N ARG A 138 32.48 -6.69 41.22
CA ARG A 138 33.65 -6.07 41.82
C ARG A 138 33.44 -5.84 43.31
N ALA A 139 34.47 -6.06 44.12
CA ALA A 139 34.42 -5.74 45.54
C ALA A 139 34.50 -4.21 45.74
N ALA A 140 33.52 -3.64 46.43
CA ALA A 140 33.49 -2.23 46.84
C ALA A 140 33.90 -2.03 48.30
N GLY A 141 34.12 -3.13 49.04
CA GLY A 141 34.49 -3.18 50.45
C GLY A 141 34.50 -4.63 50.98
N ASN A 142 34.65 -4.82 52.29
CA ASN A 142 34.70 -6.16 52.90
C ASN A 142 33.39 -6.96 52.75
N ASP A 143 32.24 -6.28 52.70
CA ASP A 143 30.90 -6.91 52.57
C ASP A 143 29.99 -6.18 51.55
N SER A 144 30.61 -5.44 50.62
CA SER A 144 29.89 -4.69 49.58
C SER A 144 30.43 -5.00 48.17
N LEU A 145 29.51 -5.01 47.21
CA LEU A 145 29.76 -5.32 45.80
C LEU A 145 29.23 -4.23 44.88
N ASP A 146 29.98 -3.95 43.82
CA ASP A 146 29.51 -3.19 42.67
C ASP A 146 29.30 -4.16 41.49
N LEU A 147 28.14 -4.05 40.84
CA LEU A 147 27.78 -4.88 39.69
C LEU A 147 27.77 -4.06 38.41
N ASP A 148 28.55 -4.49 37.43
CA ASP A 148 28.52 -3.95 36.07
C ASP A 148 27.80 -4.96 35.16
N ILE A 149 26.56 -4.64 34.77
CA ILE A 149 25.79 -5.43 33.80
C ILE A 149 26.11 -4.91 32.40
N ILE A 150 26.90 -5.68 31.65
CA ILE A 150 27.36 -5.36 30.30
C ILE A 150 26.44 -6.00 29.27
N LEU A 151 25.77 -5.16 28.49
CA LEU A 151 24.77 -5.51 27.48
C LEU A 151 25.33 -5.31 26.07
N VAL A 152 25.55 -6.40 25.34
CA VAL A 152 25.95 -6.38 23.92
C VAL A 152 24.68 -6.44 23.07
N ARG A 153 24.41 -5.39 22.30
CA ARG A 153 23.13 -5.25 21.58
C ARG A 153 23.10 -6.15 20.35
N ARG A 154 21.90 -6.62 20.00
CA ARG A 154 21.64 -7.31 18.74
C ARG A 154 21.30 -6.26 17.68
N PHE A 155 22.01 -6.28 16.55
CA PHE A 155 21.75 -5.36 15.44
C PHE A 155 20.74 -5.94 14.44
N TYR A 156 19.89 -5.08 13.90
CA TYR A 156 18.89 -5.43 12.90
C TYR A 156 19.22 -4.82 11.54
N ILE A 157 18.90 -5.54 10.47
CA ILE A 157 19.22 -5.12 9.10
C ILE A 157 18.17 -4.10 8.65
N LYS A 158 18.56 -2.84 8.48
CA LYS A 158 17.66 -1.77 8.05
C LYS A 158 17.37 -1.82 6.55
N ASP A 159 18.44 -1.88 5.77
CA ASP A 159 18.37 -1.89 4.30
C ASP A 159 19.57 -2.64 3.72
N ILE A 160 19.38 -3.12 2.48
CA ILE A 160 20.38 -3.85 1.72
C ILE A 160 20.50 -3.22 0.34
N THR A 161 21.68 -2.68 0.04
CA THR A 161 21.97 -2.05 -1.25
C THR A 161 23.15 -2.70 -1.95
N PHE A 162 23.27 -2.44 -3.24
CA PHE A 162 24.29 -3.00 -4.12
C PHE A 162 24.91 -1.84 -4.88
N ASP A 163 26.24 -1.76 -4.88
CA ASP A 163 27.00 -0.72 -5.55
C ASP A 163 28.22 -1.33 -6.26
N GLY A 164 28.82 -0.58 -7.17
CA GLY A 164 29.97 -1.00 -7.97
C GLY A 164 29.61 -1.49 -9.37
N ASP A 165 30.47 -2.35 -9.91
CA ASP A 165 30.34 -2.92 -11.25
C ASP A 165 29.48 -4.19 -11.20
N LEU A 166 28.16 -3.98 -11.19
CA LEU A 166 27.21 -5.04 -10.93
C LEU A 166 27.06 -6.01 -12.12
N GLU A 167 27.07 -5.54 -13.37
CA GLU A 167 26.81 -6.33 -14.60
C GLU A 167 25.50 -7.18 -14.64
N LEU A 168 24.79 -7.28 -13.52
CA LEU A 168 23.56 -8.01 -13.27
C LEU A 168 22.50 -7.06 -12.69
N GLU A 169 21.23 -7.39 -12.87
CA GLU A 169 20.14 -6.58 -12.32
C GLU A 169 20.05 -6.74 -10.79
N THR A 170 19.83 -5.64 -10.07
CA THR A 170 19.69 -5.64 -8.60
C THR A 170 18.52 -6.48 -8.10
N ARG A 171 17.50 -6.69 -8.94
CA ARG A 171 16.37 -7.58 -8.64
C ARG A 171 16.81 -9.03 -8.48
N ASP A 172 17.71 -9.51 -9.33
CA ASP A 172 18.23 -10.88 -9.26
C ASP A 172 19.09 -11.05 -8.00
N LEU A 173 19.95 -10.07 -7.70
CA LEU A 173 20.76 -10.03 -6.49
C LEU A 173 19.93 -10.05 -5.19
N ARG A 174 18.77 -9.40 -5.18
CA ARG A 174 17.86 -9.36 -4.02
C ARG A 174 17.10 -10.65 -3.79
N ARG A 175 16.77 -11.41 -4.84
CA ARG A 175 15.90 -12.59 -4.73
C ARG A 175 16.54 -13.71 -3.91
N ASP A 176 17.87 -13.84 -4.01
CA ASP A 176 18.61 -15.01 -3.53
C ASP A 176 19.39 -14.72 -2.22
N LEU A 177 19.07 -13.62 -1.52
CA LEU A 177 19.62 -13.27 -0.20
C LEU A 177 19.18 -14.27 0.88
N ALA A 178 20.08 -14.64 1.79
CA ALA A 178 19.77 -15.54 2.91
C ALA A 178 19.10 -14.84 4.12
N PHE A 179 18.96 -13.51 4.07
CA PHE A 179 18.33 -12.70 5.10
C PHE A 179 17.60 -11.50 4.46
N ARG A 180 16.69 -10.89 5.22
CA ARG A 180 15.87 -9.76 4.77
C ARG A 180 16.00 -8.54 5.69
N ALA A 181 15.61 -7.38 5.16
CA ALA A 181 15.46 -6.17 5.97
C ALA A 181 14.46 -6.42 7.12
N GLY A 182 14.85 -6.06 8.34
CA GLY A 182 14.14 -6.29 9.59
C GLY A 182 14.60 -7.48 10.42
N GLU A 183 15.38 -8.39 9.82
CA GLU A 183 15.90 -9.55 10.54
C GLU A 183 17.13 -9.16 11.38
N ALA A 184 17.37 -9.94 12.43
CA ALA A 184 18.60 -9.78 13.21
C ALA A 184 19.79 -10.15 12.33
N PHE A 185 20.84 -9.32 12.37
CA PHE A 185 22.06 -9.61 11.65
C PHE A 185 22.74 -10.86 12.21
N ASN A 186 22.90 -11.86 11.34
CA ASN A 186 23.65 -13.07 11.61
C ASN A 186 24.88 -13.15 10.67
N PRO A 187 26.11 -13.21 11.21
CA PRO A 187 27.31 -13.40 10.41
C PRO A 187 27.31 -14.66 9.53
N GLU A 188 26.69 -15.76 9.98
CA GLU A 188 26.65 -17.01 9.20
C GLU A 188 25.81 -16.84 7.93
N SER A 189 24.64 -16.19 8.05
CA SER A 189 23.77 -15.87 6.91
C SER A 189 24.42 -14.88 5.93
N MET A 190 25.36 -14.04 6.40
CA MET A 190 26.18 -13.17 5.55
C MET A 190 27.15 -13.97 4.68
N GLU A 191 27.86 -14.94 5.26
CA GLU A 191 28.77 -15.80 4.51
C GLU A 191 28.02 -16.62 3.45
N GLU A 192 26.85 -17.17 3.81
CA GLU A 192 25.98 -17.88 2.88
C GLU A 192 25.51 -16.98 1.72
N THR A 193 25.11 -15.74 2.03
CA THR A 193 24.68 -14.77 1.01
C THR A 193 25.81 -14.42 0.04
N ILE A 194 27.02 -14.19 0.54
CA ILE A 194 28.20 -13.91 -0.29
C ILE A 194 28.52 -15.11 -1.19
N ALA A 195 28.42 -16.34 -0.67
CA ALA A 195 28.64 -17.56 -1.45
C ALA A 195 27.61 -17.69 -2.59
N ARG A 196 26.32 -17.54 -2.27
CA ARG A 196 25.22 -17.57 -3.26
C ARG A 196 25.37 -16.51 -4.35
N MET A 197 25.77 -15.28 -3.98
CA MET A 197 26.06 -14.24 -4.98
C MET A 197 27.23 -14.62 -5.88
N LYS A 198 28.34 -15.11 -5.32
CA LYS A 198 29.50 -15.55 -6.12
C LYS A 198 29.12 -16.67 -7.08
N GLU A 199 28.34 -17.65 -6.64
CA GLU A 199 27.82 -18.72 -7.50
C GLU A 199 26.94 -18.15 -8.63
N MET A 200 26.09 -17.17 -8.33
CA MET A 200 25.27 -16.49 -9.35
C MET A 200 26.13 -15.73 -10.37
N TYR A 201 27.18 -15.02 -9.93
CA TYR A 201 28.12 -14.35 -10.83
C TYR A 201 28.89 -15.35 -11.70
N GLN A 202 29.36 -16.45 -11.12
CA GLN A 202 30.01 -17.55 -11.83
C GLN A 202 29.10 -18.15 -12.90
N ALA A 203 27.83 -18.41 -12.58
CA ALA A 203 26.84 -18.84 -13.57
C ALA A 203 26.68 -17.82 -14.70
N ASN A 204 26.81 -16.52 -14.43
CA ASN A 204 26.76 -15.50 -15.47
C ASN A 204 28.09 -15.27 -16.21
N GLY A 205 29.12 -16.07 -15.93
CA GLY A 205 30.43 -16.06 -16.58
C GLY A 205 31.47 -15.17 -15.89
N PHE A 206 31.16 -14.61 -14.72
CA PHE A 206 32.02 -13.73 -13.94
C PHE A 206 32.73 -14.52 -12.83
N TYR A 207 33.68 -15.36 -13.20
CA TYR A 207 34.36 -16.25 -12.25
C TYR A 207 35.29 -15.54 -11.26
N GLN A 208 35.69 -14.32 -11.60
CA GLN A 208 36.56 -13.47 -10.79
C GLN A 208 35.78 -12.48 -9.91
N ALA A 209 34.45 -12.59 -9.86
CA ALA A 209 33.61 -11.66 -9.14
C ALA A 209 33.99 -11.57 -7.66
N GLN A 210 34.16 -10.33 -7.18
CA GLN A 210 34.40 -10.02 -5.78
C GLN A 210 33.15 -9.38 -5.21
N VAL A 211 32.72 -9.89 -4.05
CA VAL A 211 31.55 -9.40 -3.32
C VAL A 211 32.03 -9.07 -1.92
N GLU A 212 32.07 -7.79 -1.60
CA GLU A 212 32.50 -7.30 -0.29
C GLU A 212 31.36 -6.54 0.40
N PRO A 213 30.90 -6.99 1.58
CA PRO A 213 29.91 -6.24 2.33
C PRO A 213 30.56 -5.06 3.08
N ARG A 214 29.97 -3.88 2.93
CA ARG A 214 30.22 -2.71 3.77
C ARG A 214 29.04 -2.51 4.72
N PHE A 215 29.36 -2.13 5.96
CA PHE A 215 28.35 -1.90 7.00
C PHE A 215 28.33 -0.43 7.39
N GLU A 216 27.14 0.17 7.33
CA GLU A 216 26.86 1.47 7.93
C GLU A 216 26.00 1.24 9.17
N VAL A 217 26.58 1.44 10.35
CA VAL A 217 25.97 1.08 11.63
C VAL A 217 25.32 2.29 12.29
N GLU A 218 24.01 2.25 12.48
CA GLU A 218 23.24 3.24 13.21
C GLU A 218 23.17 2.85 14.69
N HIS A 219 24.11 3.39 15.47
CA HIS A 219 24.33 2.97 16.85
C HIS A 219 23.17 3.32 17.79
N GLU A 220 22.37 4.34 17.50
CA GLU A 220 21.22 4.73 18.34
C GLU A 220 20.03 3.77 18.15
N ALA A 221 19.75 3.39 16.91
CA ALA A 221 18.66 2.47 16.55
C ALA A 221 19.02 0.99 16.79
N ALA A 222 20.29 0.67 17.01
CA ALA A 222 20.81 -0.71 16.92
C ALA A 222 20.49 -1.35 15.55
N GLU A 223 20.64 -0.57 14.49
CA GLU A 223 20.41 -0.99 13.11
C GLU A 223 21.71 -0.93 12.30
N LEU A 224 21.76 -1.70 11.22
CA LEU A 224 22.83 -1.60 10.23
C LEU A 224 22.28 -1.67 8.82
N LYS A 225 22.88 -0.88 7.94
CA LYS A 225 22.69 -0.95 6.49
C LYS A 225 23.84 -1.75 5.88
N ILE A 226 23.50 -2.68 5.00
CA ILE A 226 24.45 -3.56 4.33
C ILE A 226 24.56 -3.09 2.89
N ASP A 227 25.74 -2.62 2.51
CA ASP A 227 26.05 -2.20 1.16
C ASP A 227 27.02 -3.20 0.54
N PHE A 228 26.54 -4.04 -0.38
CA PHE A 228 27.40 -4.96 -1.11
C PHE A 228 28.12 -4.20 -2.23
N GLU A 229 29.42 -4.00 -2.05
CA GLU A 229 30.31 -3.52 -3.12
C GLU A 229 30.72 -4.72 -3.96
N ILE A 230 30.30 -4.72 -5.22
CA ILE A 230 30.52 -5.83 -6.13
C ILE A 230 31.38 -5.36 -7.30
N GLN A 231 32.40 -6.16 -7.58
CA GLN A 231 33.20 -6.05 -8.80
C GLN A 231 33.02 -7.35 -9.56
N ALA A 232 32.17 -7.36 -10.59
CA ALA A 232 31.95 -8.54 -11.41
C ALA A 232 33.25 -9.02 -12.08
N GLY A 233 34.10 -8.07 -12.50
CA GLY A 233 35.33 -8.34 -13.24
C GLY A 233 35.04 -8.72 -14.69
N GLU A 234 36.08 -9.10 -15.44
CA GLU A 234 35.88 -9.50 -16.83
C GLU A 234 35.22 -10.87 -16.95
N ARG A 235 34.27 -10.97 -17.87
CA ARG A 235 33.61 -12.22 -18.21
C ARG A 235 34.63 -13.21 -18.79
N ALA A 236 34.66 -14.43 -18.25
CA ALA A 236 35.53 -15.48 -18.74
C ALA A 236 35.26 -15.78 -20.22
N ARG A 237 36.28 -16.12 -20.98
CA ARG A 237 36.13 -16.45 -22.42
C ARG A 237 36.19 -17.95 -22.64
N VAL A 238 35.52 -18.44 -23.68
CA VAL A 238 35.58 -19.85 -24.04
C VAL A 238 36.94 -20.13 -24.71
N ALA A 239 37.88 -20.76 -23.99
CA ALA A 239 39.19 -21.11 -24.54
C ALA A 239 39.11 -22.29 -25.50
N VAL A 240 38.34 -23.31 -25.13
CA VAL A 240 38.16 -24.53 -25.92
C VAL A 240 36.68 -24.89 -25.90
N LEU A 241 36.12 -25.15 -27.07
CA LEU A 241 34.78 -25.71 -27.24
C LEU A 241 34.91 -27.00 -28.04
N GLN A 242 34.73 -28.13 -27.36
CA GLN A 242 34.74 -29.46 -27.97
C GLN A 242 33.32 -30.00 -28.04
N PHE A 243 33.05 -30.80 -29.07
CA PHE A 243 31.78 -31.48 -29.25
C PHE A 243 32.02 -32.99 -29.12
N ASP A 244 31.34 -33.61 -28.16
CA ASP A 244 31.30 -35.06 -27.95
C ASP A 244 29.94 -35.56 -28.46
N ILE A 245 29.86 -35.83 -29.77
CA ILE A 245 28.60 -36.14 -30.46
C ILE A 245 28.52 -37.64 -30.71
N GLU A 246 27.47 -38.29 -30.22
CA GLU A 246 27.15 -39.67 -30.56
C GLU A 246 26.30 -39.70 -31.85
N GLY A 247 26.70 -40.52 -32.83
CA GLY A 247 26.00 -40.68 -34.10
C GLY A 247 26.63 -39.93 -35.28
N ASN A 248 25.89 -39.81 -36.38
CA ASN A 248 26.42 -39.40 -37.69
C ASN A 248 26.15 -37.91 -38.01
N VAL A 249 26.27 -37.02 -37.01
CA VAL A 249 26.07 -35.58 -37.17
C VAL A 249 27.41 -34.85 -37.10
N ASP A 250 27.68 -34.05 -38.13
CA ASP A 250 28.91 -33.26 -38.21
C ASP A 250 28.94 -32.17 -37.12
N SER A 251 30.09 -32.01 -36.47
CA SER A 251 30.30 -31.00 -35.42
C SER A 251 30.13 -29.58 -35.95
N ALA A 252 30.40 -29.34 -37.25
CA ALA A 252 30.13 -28.06 -37.90
C ALA A 252 28.64 -27.68 -37.88
N THR A 253 27.74 -28.67 -37.93
CA THR A 253 26.29 -28.46 -37.86
C THR A 253 25.90 -27.97 -36.47
N ILE A 254 26.38 -28.63 -35.42
CA ILE A 254 26.13 -28.22 -34.02
C ILE A 254 26.72 -26.84 -33.76
N GLN A 255 27.92 -26.58 -34.27
CA GLN A 255 28.56 -25.28 -34.17
C GLN A 255 27.72 -24.18 -34.84
N SER A 256 27.07 -24.45 -35.97
CA SER A 256 26.19 -23.47 -36.64
C SER A 256 24.93 -23.10 -35.84
N LEU A 257 24.45 -23.98 -34.95
CA LEU A 257 23.20 -23.83 -34.21
C LEU A 257 23.35 -23.06 -32.90
N ILE A 258 24.52 -23.17 -32.27
CA ILE A 258 24.83 -22.47 -31.02
C ILE A 258 25.41 -21.10 -31.32
N LYS A 259 25.29 -20.15 -30.38
CA LYS A 259 25.94 -18.83 -30.48
C LYS A 259 27.30 -18.79 -29.79
N THR A 260 27.55 -19.67 -28.82
CA THR A 260 28.82 -19.77 -28.11
C THR A 260 29.93 -20.15 -29.10
N ARG A 261 31.04 -19.40 -29.06
CA ARG A 261 32.20 -19.57 -29.94
C ARG A 261 33.47 -19.54 -29.12
N GLN A 262 34.50 -20.21 -29.62
CA GLN A 262 35.84 -20.05 -29.07
C GLN A 262 36.25 -18.57 -29.13
N GLY A 263 36.80 -18.06 -28.03
CA GLY A 263 37.17 -16.66 -27.84
C GLY A 263 36.03 -15.72 -27.42
N ALA A 264 34.76 -16.15 -27.50
CA ALA A 264 33.62 -15.33 -27.07
C ALA A 264 33.47 -15.34 -25.53
N PRO A 265 32.88 -14.29 -24.94
CA PRO A 265 32.49 -14.29 -23.53
C PRO A 265 31.55 -15.46 -23.20
N TYR A 266 31.83 -16.15 -22.10
CA TYR A 266 31.01 -17.23 -21.59
C TYR A 266 29.82 -16.69 -20.79
N SER A 267 28.68 -17.36 -20.92
CA SER A 267 27.51 -17.15 -20.09
C SER A 267 26.77 -18.47 -19.98
N GLN A 268 26.48 -18.95 -18.78
CA GLN A 268 25.66 -20.17 -18.59
C GLN A 268 24.31 -20.00 -19.27
N ARG A 269 23.68 -18.83 -19.14
CA ARG A 269 22.39 -18.53 -19.78
C ARG A 269 22.44 -18.68 -21.30
N GLN A 270 23.51 -18.19 -21.95
CA GLN A 270 23.68 -18.39 -23.38
C GLN A 270 23.96 -19.86 -23.71
N MET A 271 24.74 -20.55 -22.87
CA MET A 271 25.00 -21.98 -23.03
C MET A 271 23.72 -22.82 -22.92
N ASP A 272 22.83 -22.49 -21.98
CA ASP A 272 21.54 -23.14 -21.81
C ASP A 272 20.63 -22.88 -23.04
N GLN A 273 20.65 -21.66 -23.59
CA GLN A 273 19.96 -21.34 -24.85
C GLN A 273 20.53 -22.10 -26.05
N ASP A 274 21.85 -22.29 -26.08
CA ASP A 274 22.57 -23.02 -27.11
C ASP A 274 22.26 -24.52 -27.04
N ILE A 275 22.26 -25.09 -25.83
CA ILE A 275 21.79 -26.45 -25.56
C ILE A 275 20.36 -26.60 -26.08
N ALA A 276 19.44 -25.71 -25.70
CA ALA A 276 18.06 -25.74 -26.18
C ALA A 276 17.93 -25.54 -27.70
N ALA A 277 18.85 -24.81 -28.34
CA ALA A 277 18.89 -24.67 -29.79
C ALA A 277 19.32 -25.98 -30.48
N VAL A 278 20.28 -26.69 -29.90
CA VAL A 278 20.74 -28.00 -30.37
C VAL A 278 19.66 -29.06 -30.15
N GLU A 279 19.05 -29.11 -28.97
CA GLU A 279 17.90 -29.98 -28.69
C GLU A 279 16.77 -29.76 -29.71
N ARG A 280 16.38 -28.50 -29.96
CA ARG A 280 15.36 -28.16 -30.98
C ARG A 280 15.74 -28.60 -32.39
N TYR A 281 17.02 -28.57 -32.75
CA TYR A 281 17.47 -29.09 -34.04
C TYR A 281 17.26 -30.59 -34.14
N PHE A 282 17.69 -31.35 -33.13
CA PHE A 282 17.51 -32.81 -33.10
C PHE A 282 16.04 -33.20 -33.06
N VAL A 283 15.21 -32.50 -32.28
CA VAL A 283 13.75 -32.68 -32.28
C VAL A 283 13.17 -32.47 -33.69
N ARG A 284 13.58 -31.43 -34.42
CA ARG A 284 13.15 -31.21 -35.82
C ARG A 284 13.62 -32.29 -36.80
N GLN A 285 14.72 -32.97 -36.52
CA GLN A 285 15.21 -34.10 -37.33
C GLN A 285 14.54 -35.44 -36.96
N GLY A 286 13.64 -35.41 -35.98
CA GLY A 286 12.87 -36.55 -35.49
C GLY A 286 13.54 -37.27 -34.33
N TYR A 287 14.43 -36.67 -33.56
CA TYR A 287 15.00 -37.30 -32.37
C TYR A 287 14.21 -36.90 -31.12
N LEU A 288 13.62 -37.86 -30.42
CA LEU A 288 12.84 -37.57 -29.22
C LEU A 288 13.75 -37.64 -27.99
N ASN A 289 13.75 -36.55 -27.21
CA ASN A 289 14.54 -36.42 -25.99
C ASN A 289 16.07 -36.53 -26.20
N PRO A 290 16.65 -35.70 -27.09
CA PRO A 290 18.11 -35.65 -27.23
C PRO A 290 18.74 -35.20 -25.91
N ASP A 291 19.77 -35.91 -25.47
CA ASP A 291 20.48 -35.60 -24.23
C ASP A 291 21.67 -34.70 -24.56
N VAL A 292 21.50 -33.40 -24.28
CA VAL A 292 22.47 -32.36 -24.59
C VAL A 292 22.91 -31.68 -23.30
N TYR A 293 24.19 -31.80 -22.96
CA TYR A 293 24.73 -31.20 -21.74
C TYR A 293 26.22 -30.92 -21.85
N VAL A 294 26.73 -30.07 -20.94
CA VAL A 294 28.18 -29.85 -20.82
C VAL A 294 28.76 -30.93 -19.91
N ARG A 295 29.57 -31.83 -20.47
CA ARG A 295 30.19 -32.92 -19.74
C ARG A 295 31.17 -32.38 -18.70
N GLY A 296 30.90 -32.63 -17.43
CA GLY A 296 31.72 -32.14 -16.30
C GLY A 296 31.52 -30.65 -15.96
N GLY A 297 30.55 -29.97 -16.59
CA GLY A 297 30.35 -28.53 -16.44
C GLY A 297 31.41 -27.69 -17.15
N ALA A 298 31.37 -26.38 -16.95
CA ALA A 298 32.38 -25.47 -17.49
C ALA A 298 33.66 -25.53 -16.65
N ALA A 299 34.73 -26.08 -17.23
CA ALA A 299 36.03 -26.17 -16.57
C ALA A 299 36.75 -24.81 -16.63
N TYR A 300 36.75 -24.07 -15.53
CA TYR A 300 37.36 -22.74 -15.43
C TYR A 300 38.86 -22.80 -15.11
N GLU A 301 39.65 -22.06 -15.89
CA GLU A 301 41.09 -21.86 -15.71
C GLU A 301 41.36 -20.42 -15.25
N SER A 302 41.80 -20.27 -14.00
CA SER A 302 41.92 -18.95 -13.36
C SER A 302 43.02 -18.06 -13.94
N ALA A 303 44.12 -18.64 -14.40
CA ALA A 303 45.28 -17.90 -14.92
C ALA A 303 44.99 -17.17 -16.25
N SER A 304 44.05 -17.68 -17.05
CA SER A 304 43.70 -17.13 -18.36
C SER A 304 42.28 -16.54 -18.43
N ASN A 305 41.56 -16.52 -17.30
CA ASN A 305 40.14 -16.18 -17.21
C ASN A 305 39.32 -16.85 -18.33
N SER A 306 39.46 -18.17 -18.46
CA SER A 306 38.85 -18.89 -19.56
C SER A 306 38.16 -20.18 -19.12
N VAL A 307 37.16 -20.60 -19.89
CA VAL A 307 36.42 -21.85 -19.67
C VAL A 307 36.63 -22.81 -20.83
N SER A 308 36.79 -24.08 -20.50
CA SER A 308 36.76 -25.19 -21.46
C SER A 308 35.43 -25.90 -21.35
N LEU A 309 34.77 -26.06 -22.50
CA LEU A 309 33.43 -26.66 -22.61
C LEU A 309 33.51 -27.91 -23.48
N VAL A 310 32.95 -29.01 -22.99
CA VAL A 310 32.74 -30.24 -23.77
C VAL A 310 31.24 -30.44 -23.88
N LEU A 311 30.64 -29.99 -24.98
CA LEU A 311 29.22 -30.17 -25.24
C LEU A 311 28.99 -31.59 -25.73
N ARG A 312 28.41 -32.43 -24.86
CA ARG A 312 28.00 -33.79 -25.21
C ARG A 312 26.60 -33.76 -25.78
N VAL A 313 26.43 -34.42 -26.92
CA VAL A 313 25.18 -34.50 -27.66
C VAL A 313 24.89 -35.96 -27.94
N VAL A 314 23.83 -36.48 -27.33
CA VAL A 314 23.35 -37.84 -27.59
C VAL A 314 21.94 -37.74 -28.18
N PRO A 315 21.77 -37.89 -29.50
CA PRO A 315 20.48 -37.73 -30.17
C PRO A 315 19.38 -38.67 -29.66
N ARG A 316 19.74 -39.83 -29.08
CA ARG A 316 18.82 -40.90 -28.65
C ARG A 316 17.94 -41.41 -29.82
N GLU A 317 16.79 -42.03 -29.51
CA GLU A 317 15.95 -42.71 -30.50
C GLU A 317 15.24 -41.74 -31.44
N ARG A 318 15.30 -42.04 -32.74
CA ARG A 318 14.67 -41.25 -33.78
C ARG A 318 13.23 -41.69 -33.99
N SER A 319 12.27 -40.83 -33.67
CA SER A 319 10.85 -41.01 -34.02
C SER A 319 10.34 -40.00 -35.04
N GLN A 320 9.50 -40.45 -35.97
CA GLN A 320 8.85 -39.54 -36.93
C GLN A 320 7.67 -38.82 -36.25
N LEU A 321 7.76 -37.50 -36.09
CA LEU A 321 6.64 -36.66 -35.66
C LEU A 321 5.83 -36.22 -36.87
N VAL A 322 4.58 -36.68 -36.95
CA VAL A 322 3.66 -36.36 -38.05
C VAL A 322 2.49 -35.56 -37.50
N PHE A 323 2.25 -34.38 -38.06
CA PHE A 323 1.05 -33.61 -37.77
C PHE A 323 -0.01 -33.91 -38.82
N GLU A 324 -1.21 -34.26 -38.37
CA GLU A 324 -2.37 -34.44 -39.23
C GLU A 324 -3.42 -33.38 -38.88
N GLY A 325 -4.00 -32.73 -39.89
CA GLY A 325 -5.02 -31.69 -39.71
C GLY A 325 -4.49 -30.29 -39.39
N ILE A 326 -3.17 -30.11 -39.26
CA ILE A 326 -2.50 -28.82 -39.19
C ILE A 326 -1.17 -28.87 -39.95
N ASP A 327 -0.79 -27.77 -40.60
CA ASP A 327 0.53 -27.66 -41.22
C ASP A 327 1.60 -27.57 -40.11
N PRO A 328 2.60 -28.48 -40.08
CA PRO A 328 3.68 -28.45 -39.09
C PRO A 328 4.50 -27.15 -39.07
N ASN A 329 4.42 -26.32 -40.12
CA ASN A 329 5.08 -25.01 -40.17
C ASN A 329 4.12 -23.82 -39.96
N SER A 330 2.86 -24.06 -39.57
CA SER A 330 1.89 -22.97 -39.42
C SER A 330 2.28 -22.00 -38.30
N GLU A 331 1.93 -20.72 -38.46
CA GLU A 331 2.14 -19.70 -37.43
C GLU A 331 1.38 -20.00 -36.13
N GLU A 332 0.36 -20.85 -36.20
CA GLU A 332 -0.49 -21.27 -35.09
C GLU A 332 0.25 -22.18 -34.10
N LEU A 333 1.31 -22.87 -34.55
CA LEU A 333 2.18 -23.69 -33.69
C LEU A 333 3.31 -22.86 -33.03
N ARG A 334 3.46 -21.58 -33.37
CA ARG A 334 4.51 -20.72 -32.76
C ARG A 334 4.26 -20.51 -31.27
N GLY A 335 5.31 -20.69 -30.47
CA GLY A 335 5.30 -20.43 -29.03
C GLY A 335 4.85 -21.62 -28.17
N ILE A 336 4.50 -22.75 -28.79
CA ILE A 336 4.18 -23.99 -28.10
C ILE A 336 5.43 -24.87 -28.12
N SER A 337 6.01 -25.07 -26.93
CA SER A 337 7.22 -25.88 -26.73
C SER A 337 6.92 -27.36 -26.87
N LEU A 338 6.76 -27.83 -28.10
CA LEU A 338 6.76 -29.25 -28.40
C LEU A 338 8.18 -29.79 -28.10
N PHE A 339 8.34 -30.43 -26.94
CA PHE A 339 9.51 -31.21 -26.50
C PHE A 339 10.80 -30.47 -26.06
N THR A 340 10.75 -29.24 -25.55
CA THR A 340 11.98 -28.45 -25.32
C THR A 340 12.38 -28.22 -23.85
N GLU A 341 11.80 -28.93 -22.89
CA GLU A 341 12.20 -28.80 -21.47
C GLU A 341 12.46 -30.17 -20.83
N ARG A 342 13.29 -30.22 -19.79
CA ARG A 342 13.69 -31.47 -19.13
C ARG A 342 12.47 -32.19 -18.53
N GLY A 343 12.12 -33.36 -19.06
CA GLY A 343 11.03 -34.20 -18.57
C GLY A 343 10.85 -35.46 -19.41
N SER A 344 10.00 -36.40 -18.95
CA SER A 344 9.65 -37.56 -19.79
C SER A 344 8.95 -37.07 -21.06
N ALA A 345 9.40 -37.53 -22.24
CA ALA A 345 8.89 -37.07 -23.54
C ALA A 345 7.37 -37.18 -23.68
N LEU A 346 6.75 -38.15 -23.01
CA LEU A 346 5.30 -38.37 -22.99
C LEU A 346 4.55 -37.32 -22.14
N ALA A 347 5.11 -36.87 -21.01
CA ALA A 347 4.48 -35.84 -20.18
C ALA A 347 4.47 -34.47 -20.86
N LEU A 348 5.57 -34.11 -21.54
CA LEU A 348 5.69 -32.85 -22.28
C LEU A 348 4.84 -32.83 -23.56
N LEU A 349 4.67 -34.00 -24.19
CA LEU A 349 3.72 -34.20 -25.28
C LEU A 349 2.30 -33.91 -24.84
N GLN A 350 1.89 -34.51 -23.72
CA GLN A 350 0.57 -34.30 -23.15
C GLN A 350 0.33 -32.81 -22.86
N GLU A 351 1.28 -32.13 -22.21
CA GLU A 351 1.17 -30.69 -21.91
C GLU A 351 1.10 -29.83 -23.18
N SER A 352 1.88 -30.16 -24.20
CA SER A 352 1.87 -29.44 -25.49
C SER A 352 0.56 -29.63 -26.25
N VAL A 353 0.01 -30.85 -26.22
CA VAL A 353 -1.30 -31.20 -26.79
C VAL A 353 -2.40 -30.40 -26.11
N GLU A 354 -2.40 -30.34 -24.77
CA GLU A 354 -3.37 -29.56 -23.99
C GLU A 354 -3.25 -28.04 -24.23
N ALA A 355 -2.03 -27.54 -24.39
CA ALA A 355 -1.78 -26.14 -24.70
C ALA A 355 -2.27 -25.75 -26.11
N LEU A 356 -2.03 -26.61 -27.11
CA LEU A 356 -2.55 -26.46 -28.47
C LEU A 356 -4.08 -26.42 -28.48
N GLU A 357 -4.69 -27.39 -27.81
CA GLU A 357 -6.13 -27.49 -27.70
C GLU A 357 -6.73 -26.22 -27.05
N THR A 358 -6.17 -25.79 -25.91
CA THR A 358 -6.61 -24.59 -25.19
C THR A 358 -6.48 -23.33 -26.04
N ARG A 359 -5.42 -23.20 -26.83
CA ARG A 359 -5.21 -22.06 -27.72
C ARG A 359 -6.26 -22.00 -28.82
N PHE A 360 -6.48 -23.10 -29.53
CA PHE A 360 -7.50 -23.15 -30.59
C PHE A 360 -8.89 -22.86 -30.04
N GLN A 361 -9.22 -23.41 -28.87
CA GLN A 361 -10.47 -23.10 -28.17
C GLN A 361 -10.61 -21.59 -27.88
N ARG A 362 -9.55 -20.90 -27.44
CA ARG A 362 -9.58 -19.44 -27.22
C ARG A 362 -9.74 -18.61 -28.50
N GLU A 363 -9.23 -19.09 -29.63
CA GLU A 363 -9.32 -18.41 -30.93
C GLU A 363 -10.69 -18.60 -31.63
N GLY A 364 -11.63 -19.31 -30.97
CA GLY A 364 -12.99 -19.55 -31.42
C GLY A 364 -13.25 -20.96 -31.95
N TYR A 365 -12.24 -21.84 -31.96
CA TYR A 365 -12.38 -23.25 -32.34
C TYR A 365 -12.73 -24.09 -31.10
N PHE A 366 -13.92 -23.87 -30.54
CA PHE A 366 -14.31 -24.41 -29.23
C PHE A 366 -14.37 -25.94 -29.15
N LEU A 367 -14.55 -26.63 -30.28
CA LEU A 367 -14.53 -28.09 -30.39
C LEU A 367 -13.18 -28.62 -30.88
N ALA A 368 -12.12 -27.80 -30.83
CA ALA A 368 -10.80 -28.23 -31.19
C ALA A 368 -10.40 -29.39 -30.27
N GLY A 369 -10.06 -30.53 -30.86
CA GLY A 369 -9.50 -31.68 -30.19
C GLY A 369 -8.11 -31.94 -30.73
N VAL A 370 -7.15 -32.13 -29.82
CA VAL A 370 -5.79 -32.50 -30.16
C VAL A 370 -5.49 -33.82 -29.46
N SER A 371 -5.08 -34.83 -30.21
CA SER A 371 -4.68 -36.13 -29.66
C SER A 371 -3.32 -36.53 -30.23
N TYR A 372 -2.66 -37.47 -29.57
CA TYR A 372 -1.48 -38.10 -30.13
C TYR A 372 -1.56 -39.62 -30.02
N GLU A 373 -1.00 -40.31 -31.01
CA GLU A 373 -0.84 -41.76 -31.03
C GLU A 373 0.64 -42.07 -31.25
N THR A 374 1.12 -43.19 -30.70
CA THR A 374 2.48 -43.69 -30.93
C THR A 374 2.48 -45.00 -31.74
N PRO A 375 2.03 -45.01 -33.01
CA PRO A 375 1.80 -46.26 -33.75
C PRO A 375 3.09 -46.98 -34.21
N GLY A 376 4.28 -46.46 -33.91
CA GLY A 376 5.54 -47.05 -34.36
C GLY A 376 6.02 -48.27 -33.55
N THR A 377 6.87 -49.10 -34.16
CA THR A 377 7.58 -50.22 -33.51
C THR A 377 8.89 -49.73 -32.88
N GLU A 378 9.54 -50.50 -31.98
CA GLU A 378 10.87 -50.16 -31.42
C GLU A 378 11.94 -49.82 -32.49
N ALA A 379 11.80 -50.33 -33.72
CA ALA A 379 12.71 -50.06 -34.84
C ALA A 379 12.36 -48.84 -35.72
N ASP A 380 11.13 -48.31 -35.64
CA ASP A 380 10.66 -47.08 -36.34
C ASP A 380 9.56 -46.43 -35.50
N PRO A 381 9.92 -45.79 -34.37
CA PRO A 381 8.93 -45.16 -33.51
C PRO A 381 8.30 -43.96 -34.25
N ARG A 382 6.99 -43.81 -34.19
CA ARG A 382 6.25 -42.71 -34.84
C ARG A 382 5.30 -42.10 -33.84
N ILE A 383 5.24 -40.78 -33.80
CA ILE A 383 4.27 -40.02 -33.01
C ILE A 383 3.42 -39.21 -33.96
N VAL A 384 2.13 -39.51 -34.00
CA VAL A 384 1.18 -38.82 -34.87
C VAL A 384 0.33 -37.91 -33.99
N VAL A 385 0.49 -36.60 -34.11
CA VAL A 385 -0.35 -35.59 -33.44
C VAL A 385 -1.47 -35.22 -34.39
N ARG A 386 -2.70 -35.60 -34.04
CA ARG A 386 -3.90 -35.30 -34.83
C ARG A 386 -4.57 -34.06 -34.25
N VAL A 387 -4.63 -32.99 -35.03
CA VAL A 387 -5.33 -31.75 -34.68
C VAL A 387 -6.62 -31.69 -35.48
N ASN A 388 -7.75 -31.77 -34.80
CA ASN A 388 -9.04 -31.48 -35.40
C ASN A 388 -9.55 -30.15 -34.84
N LYS A 389 -9.43 -29.07 -35.61
CA LYS A 389 -9.89 -27.74 -35.18
C LYS A 389 -11.42 -27.64 -35.08
N GLY A 390 -12.16 -28.46 -35.81
CA GLY A 390 -13.61 -28.28 -35.97
C GLY A 390 -13.97 -26.92 -36.59
N ASN A 391 -15.23 -26.53 -36.46
CA ASN A 391 -15.72 -25.23 -36.93
C ASN A 391 -15.41 -24.12 -35.91
N LYS A 392 -15.29 -22.89 -36.41
CA LYS A 392 -15.21 -21.69 -35.57
C LYS A 392 -16.61 -21.28 -35.12
N TYR A 393 -16.79 -21.01 -33.83
CA TYR A 393 -18.04 -20.60 -33.22
C TYR A 393 -17.85 -19.31 -32.39
N GLU A 394 -18.93 -18.57 -32.18
CA GLU A 394 -19.05 -17.46 -31.23
C GLU A 394 -19.98 -17.89 -30.08
N ILE A 395 -19.62 -17.61 -28.82
CA ILE A 395 -20.52 -17.93 -27.70
C ILE A 395 -21.58 -16.87 -27.59
N VAL A 396 -22.82 -17.33 -27.65
CA VAL A 396 -23.99 -16.46 -27.69
C VAL A 396 -24.72 -16.42 -26.37
N ASP A 397 -24.70 -17.51 -25.60
CA ASP A 397 -25.36 -17.56 -24.28
C ASP A 397 -24.80 -18.67 -23.40
N SER A 398 -24.95 -18.51 -22.08
CA SER A 398 -24.83 -19.58 -21.08
C SER A 398 -26.21 -19.85 -20.47
N VAL A 399 -26.72 -21.05 -20.68
CA VAL A 399 -28.05 -21.48 -20.20
C VAL A 399 -27.88 -22.38 -19.00
N PHE A 400 -28.75 -22.22 -18.01
CA PHE A 400 -28.82 -23.07 -16.83
C PHE A 400 -30.08 -23.91 -16.91
N GLU A 401 -29.98 -25.20 -16.61
CA GLU A 401 -31.11 -26.13 -16.66
C GLU A 401 -31.22 -26.92 -15.37
N GLY A 402 -32.44 -27.11 -14.89
CA GLY A 402 -32.68 -27.83 -13.63
C GLY A 402 -32.43 -27.00 -12.38
N ASN A 403 -31.96 -25.75 -12.53
CA ASN A 403 -32.01 -24.76 -11.46
C ASN A 403 -33.46 -24.32 -11.20
N THR A 404 -33.94 -24.53 -9.98
CA THR A 404 -35.28 -24.13 -9.52
C THR A 404 -35.20 -23.18 -8.33
N THR A 405 -34.10 -23.24 -7.59
CA THR A 405 -33.89 -22.42 -6.39
C THR A 405 -33.24 -21.07 -6.72
N PHE A 406 -32.29 -21.05 -7.65
CA PHE A 406 -31.55 -19.83 -8.04
C PHE A 406 -31.81 -19.47 -9.49
N GLY A 407 -31.98 -18.17 -9.76
CA GLY A 407 -32.21 -17.68 -11.11
C GLY A 407 -30.92 -17.60 -11.95
N ASP A 408 -31.06 -17.73 -13.26
CA ASP A 408 -29.97 -17.74 -14.23
C ASP A 408 -29.03 -16.53 -14.09
N ASP A 409 -29.58 -15.33 -13.85
CA ASP A 409 -28.80 -14.10 -13.68
C ASP A 409 -27.88 -14.11 -12.45
N GLN A 410 -28.24 -14.88 -11.41
CA GLN A 410 -27.38 -15.03 -10.23
C GLN A 410 -26.21 -15.96 -10.53
N LEU A 411 -26.48 -17.08 -11.21
CA LEU A 411 -25.47 -18.06 -11.60
C LEU A 411 -24.54 -17.52 -12.70
N ARG A 412 -25.07 -16.72 -13.64
CA ARG A 412 -24.28 -16.08 -14.71
C ARG A 412 -23.21 -15.13 -14.16
N ARG A 413 -23.47 -14.43 -13.05
CA ARG A 413 -22.51 -13.47 -12.44
C ARG A 413 -21.28 -14.12 -11.83
N ILE A 414 -21.34 -15.41 -11.47
CA ILE A 414 -20.22 -16.12 -10.87
C ILE A 414 -19.36 -16.87 -11.89
N LEU A 415 -19.78 -16.94 -13.16
CA LEU A 415 -19.02 -17.58 -14.23
C LEU A 415 -17.81 -16.73 -14.65
N ARG A 416 -16.72 -17.40 -15.03
CA ARG A 416 -15.57 -16.77 -15.71
C ARG A 416 -15.73 -16.75 -17.21
N ILE A 417 -16.49 -17.69 -17.77
CA ILE A 417 -16.93 -17.65 -19.16
C ILE A 417 -17.68 -16.34 -19.39
N LYS A 418 -17.33 -15.66 -20.48
CA LYS A 418 -17.98 -14.41 -20.89
C LYS A 418 -18.53 -14.57 -22.28
N GLU A 419 -19.80 -14.22 -22.45
CA GLU A 419 -20.48 -14.15 -23.73
C GLU A 419 -19.79 -13.13 -24.66
N ALA A 420 -19.87 -13.37 -25.97
CA ALA A 420 -19.38 -12.41 -26.94
C ALA A 420 -20.26 -11.15 -26.93
N GLY A 421 -19.62 -9.98 -26.84
CA GLY A 421 -20.27 -8.67 -26.88
C GLY A 421 -19.77 -7.85 -28.07
N ILE A 422 -20.34 -6.66 -28.28
CA ILE A 422 -20.02 -5.78 -29.44
C ILE A 422 -18.51 -5.46 -29.56
N PHE A 423 -17.74 -5.53 -28.46
CA PHE A 423 -16.30 -5.21 -28.42
C PHE A 423 -15.43 -6.27 -27.72
N SER A 424 -15.97 -7.46 -27.43
CA SER A 424 -15.23 -8.55 -26.78
C SER A 424 -15.61 -9.86 -27.44
N PRO A 425 -14.65 -10.67 -27.91
CA PRO A 425 -14.94 -11.94 -28.59
C PRO A 425 -15.50 -13.04 -27.66
N GLY A 426 -15.67 -12.73 -26.37
CA GLY A 426 -16.01 -13.71 -25.34
C GLY A 426 -14.76 -14.44 -24.81
N VAL A 427 -14.92 -15.24 -23.76
CA VAL A 427 -13.84 -16.05 -23.19
C VAL A 427 -14.37 -17.44 -22.90
N PHE A 428 -13.78 -18.47 -23.52
CA PHE A 428 -14.14 -19.87 -23.29
C PHE A 428 -13.00 -20.83 -23.54
N SER A 429 -13.04 -21.94 -22.81
CA SER A 429 -12.30 -23.18 -23.04
C SER A 429 -13.00 -24.28 -22.25
N ASP A 430 -12.81 -25.53 -22.65
CA ASP A 430 -13.37 -26.69 -21.97
C ASP A 430 -12.93 -26.76 -20.48
N ARG A 431 -11.68 -26.36 -20.19
CA ARG A 431 -11.19 -26.19 -18.80
C ARG A 431 -11.96 -25.12 -18.03
N LEU A 432 -12.17 -23.94 -18.61
CA LEU A 432 -12.92 -22.86 -17.95
C LEU A 432 -14.37 -23.27 -17.68
N MET A 433 -14.99 -24.02 -18.59
CA MET A 433 -16.32 -24.58 -18.44
C MET A 433 -16.41 -25.54 -17.24
N ARG A 434 -15.43 -26.43 -17.07
CA ARG A 434 -15.33 -27.29 -15.88
C ARG A 434 -15.15 -26.48 -14.59
N GLU A 435 -14.22 -25.52 -14.57
CA GLU A 435 -14.02 -24.68 -13.37
C GLU A 435 -15.26 -23.85 -13.02
N ASP A 436 -16.03 -23.44 -14.03
CA ASP A 436 -17.28 -22.72 -13.86
C ASP A 436 -18.39 -23.65 -13.33
N ALA A 437 -18.46 -24.90 -13.80
CA ALA A 437 -19.33 -25.91 -13.20
C ALA A 437 -18.98 -26.17 -11.72
N GLU A 438 -17.69 -26.20 -11.37
CA GLU A 438 -17.22 -26.30 -9.97
C GLU A 438 -17.57 -25.04 -9.14
N ARG A 439 -17.51 -23.84 -9.73
CA ARG A 439 -17.97 -22.61 -9.08
C ARG A 439 -19.46 -22.63 -8.80
N VAL A 440 -20.28 -23.06 -9.77
CA VAL A 440 -21.72 -23.22 -9.57
C VAL A 440 -21.98 -24.28 -8.50
N THR A 441 -21.28 -25.41 -8.54
CA THR A 441 -21.34 -26.47 -7.51
C THR A 441 -21.03 -25.90 -6.13
N SER A 442 -19.93 -25.16 -5.99
CA SER A 442 -19.53 -24.51 -4.73
C SER A 442 -20.56 -23.49 -4.25
N PHE A 443 -21.15 -22.73 -5.16
CA PHE A 443 -22.24 -21.79 -4.85
C PHE A 443 -23.46 -22.51 -4.28
N TYR A 444 -23.89 -23.61 -4.89
CA TYR A 444 -24.98 -24.44 -4.40
C TYR A 444 -24.68 -25.08 -3.04
N GLN A 445 -23.48 -25.65 -2.86
CA GLN A 445 -23.03 -26.23 -1.59
C GLN A 445 -22.99 -25.19 -0.46
N GLN A 446 -22.58 -23.95 -0.75
CA GLN A 446 -22.62 -22.86 0.23
C GLN A 446 -24.04 -22.52 0.70
N HIS A 447 -25.06 -22.90 -0.06
CA HIS A 447 -26.48 -22.68 0.23
C HIS A 447 -27.21 -23.97 0.64
N GLY A 448 -26.51 -25.03 1.05
CA GLY A 448 -27.11 -26.25 1.60
C GLY A 448 -27.28 -27.40 0.62
N PHE A 449 -26.92 -27.25 -0.65
CA PHE A 449 -27.10 -28.31 -1.65
C PHE A 449 -25.84 -29.15 -1.79
N MET A 450 -25.66 -30.12 -0.88
CA MET A 450 -24.44 -30.93 -0.81
C MET A 450 -24.33 -31.97 -1.92
N ASP A 451 -25.48 -32.49 -2.35
CA ASP A 451 -25.58 -33.51 -3.40
C ASP A 451 -25.71 -32.91 -4.80
N VAL A 452 -25.47 -31.59 -4.94
CA VAL A 452 -25.58 -30.90 -6.22
C VAL A 452 -24.63 -31.52 -7.24
N LYS A 453 -25.12 -31.75 -8.44
CA LYS A 453 -24.31 -32.13 -9.59
C LYS A 453 -24.52 -31.12 -10.70
N VAL A 454 -23.42 -30.58 -11.22
CA VAL A 454 -23.43 -29.60 -12.31
C VAL A 454 -22.67 -30.21 -13.46
N ASP A 455 -23.40 -30.68 -14.46
CA ASP A 455 -22.84 -31.28 -15.66
C ASP A 455 -22.86 -30.22 -16.78
N PRO A 456 -21.70 -29.71 -17.22
CA PRO A 456 -21.65 -28.80 -18.34
C PRO A 456 -21.79 -29.55 -19.67
N GLU A 457 -22.60 -29.04 -20.58
CA GLU A 457 -22.82 -29.56 -21.93
C GLU A 457 -22.72 -28.43 -22.96
N ILE A 458 -22.12 -28.73 -24.11
CA ILE A 458 -22.10 -27.82 -25.25
C ILE A 458 -23.29 -28.11 -26.16
N ARG A 459 -24.09 -27.09 -26.46
CA ARG A 459 -25.15 -27.16 -27.48
C ARG A 459 -24.78 -26.29 -28.67
N ALA A 460 -24.61 -26.92 -29.81
CA ALA A 460 -24.51 -26.22 -31.08
C ALA A 460 -25.93 -25.95 -31.60
N ASP A 461 -26.38 -24.70 -31.53
CA ASP A 461 -27.60 -24.29 -32.19
C ASP A 461 -27.35 -24.24 -33.69
N VAL A 462 -27.88 -25.24 -34.41
CA VAL A 462 -27.92 -25.40 -35.87
C VAL A 462 -26.59 -25.10 -36.60
N PRO A 463 -25.97 -26.06 -37.31
CA PRO A 463 -24.62 -25.92 -37.89
C PRO A 463 -24.42 -24.78 -38.91
N THR A 464 -25.44 -23.98 -39.24
CA THR A 464 -25.41 -22.88 -40.20
C THR A 464 -25.16 -21.48 -39.62
N GLN A 465 -25.15 -21.25 -38.30
CA GLN A 465 -24.98 -19.89 -37.73
C GLN A 465 -23.68 -19.61 -36.96
N GLY A 466 -22.81 -20.59 -36.72
CA GLY A 466 -21.53 -20.35 -36.03
C GLY A 466 -21.70 -19.85 -34.59
N LYS A 467 -22.78 -20.24 -33.90
CA LYS A 467 -23.10 -19.85 -32.52
C LYS A 467 -23.08 -21.06 -31.60
N LEU A 468 -22.54 -20.91 -30.39
CA LEU A 468 -22.44 -21.99 -29.39
C LEU A 468 -23.06 -21.54 -28.06
N THR A 469 -23.88 -22.42 -27.49
CA THR A 469 -24.54 -22.21 -26.19
C THR A 469 -23.97 -23.22 -25.20
N VAL A 470 -23.51 -22.74 -24.05
CA VAL A 470 -23.03 -23.61 -22.95
C VAL A 470 -24.20 -23.85 -22.01
N ALA A 471 -24.62 -25.10 -21.86
CA ALA A 471 -25.70 -25.51 -20.97
C ALA A 471 -25.13 -26.13 -19.71
N PHE A 472 -25.41 -25.55 -18.54
CA PHE A 472 -25.08 -26.16 -17.25
C PHE A 472 -26.30 -26.92 -16.73
N LYS A 473 -26.29 -28.26 -16.84
CA LYS A 473 -27.34 -29.12 -16.30
C LYS A 473 -27.11 -29.31 -14.81
N ILE A 474 -27.98 -28.71 -14.01
CA ILE A 474 -27.90 -28.69 -12.56
C ILE A 474 -28.93 -29.67 -12.01
N GLN A 475 -28.46 -30.67 -11.28
CA GLN A 475 -29.27 -31.47 -10.38
C GLN A 475 -29.05 -30.88 -8.99
N GLU A 476 -29.96 -30.02 -8.52
CA GLU A 476 -29.76 -29.27 -7.27
C GLU A 476 -29.56 -30.21 -6.06
N GLY A 477 -30.19 -31.39 -6.07
CA GLY A 477 -30.21 -32.29 -4.92
C GLY A 477 -31.10 -31.77 -3.80
N GLN A 478 -31.05 -32.43 -2.63
CA GLN A 478 -31.82 -31.98 -1.48
C GLN A 478 -31.08 -30.85 -0.76
N LYS A 479 -31.84 -29.86 -0.28
CA LYS A 479 -31.30 -28.79 0.55
C LYS A 479 -31.15 -29.28 1.99
N HIS A 480 -29.91 -29.43 2.41
CA HIS A 480 -29.54 -29.78 3.77
C HIS A 480 -29.62 -28.56 4.67
N LEU A 481 -30.42 -28.68 5.74
CA LEU A 481 -30.54 -27.65 6.78
C LEU A 481 -29.87 -28.13 8.07
N VAL A 482 -29.26 -27.20 8.80
CA VAL A 482 -28.72 -27.48 10.13
C VAL A 482 -29.90 -27.80 11.06
N ALA A 483 -29.98 -29.02 11.57
CA ALA A 483 -31.01 -29.42 12.53
C ALA A 483 -30.62 -29.06 13.96
N GLN A 484 -29.39 -29.38 14.33
CA GLN A 484 -28.84 -29.11 15.65
C GLN A 484 -27.40 -28.67 15.52
N LEU A 485 -27.02 -27.67 16.30
CA LEU A 485 -25.64 -27.23 16.43
C LEU A 485 -25.19 -27.41 17.87
N GLN A 486 -24.17 -28.24 18.08
CA GLN A 486 -23.63 -28.52 19.41
C GLN A 486 -22.16 -28.08 19.48
N ILE A 487 -21.78 -27.46 20.58
CA ILE A 487 -20.39 -27.14 20.90
C ILE A 487 -20.03 -27.94 22.15
N THR A 488 -18.87 -28.61 22.12
CA THR A 488 -18.38 -29.42 23.23
C THR A 488 -16.90 -29.16 23.46
N GLY A 489 -16.44 -29.32 24.70
CA GLY A 489 -15.06 -29.05 25.09
C GLY A 489 -14.75 -27.60 25.47
N ASN A 490 -15.75 -26.72 25.46
CA ASN A 490 -15.63 -25.32 25.88
C ASN A 490 -15.73 -25.14 27.40
N THR A 491 -14.70 -25.54 28.14
CA THR A 491 -14.66 -25.40 29.60
C THR A 491 -14.35 -23.99 30.08
N HIS A 492 -13.55 -23.23 29.32
CA HIS A 492 -13.12 -21.87 29.69
C HIS A 492 -13.91 -20.75 29.00
N MET A 493 -14.92 -21.09 28.21
CA MET A 493 -15.81 -20.11 27.57
C MET A 493 -17.26 -20.56 27.54
N GLU A 494 -18.16 -19.65 27.91
CA GLU A 494 -19.60 -19.92 27.83
C GLU A 494 -20.05 -20.18 26.39
N GLU A 495 -20.82 -21.24 26.21
CA GLU A 495 -21.35 -21.63 24.90
C GLU A 495 -22.16 -20.50 24.25
N ALA A 496 -22.91 -19.72 25.06
CA ALA A 496 -23.69 -18.58 24.58
C ALA A 496 -22.81 -17.46 23.97
N ARG A 497 -21.55 -17.32 24.41
CA ARG A 497 -20.60 -16.41 23.79
C ARG A 497 -20.13 -16.97 22.45
N LEU A 498 -19.71 -18.23 22.41
CA LEU A 498 -19.29 -18.90 21.18
C LEU A 498 -20.38 -18.89 20.10
N ARG A 499 -21.64 -19.09 20.50
CA ARG A 499 -22.81 -19.02 19.60
C ARG A 499 -23.02 -17.64 18.95
N ARG A 500 -22.48 -16.56 19.54
CA ARG A 500 -22.52 -15.21 18.95
C ARG A 500 -21.37 -14.95 17.98
N GLU A 501 -20.25 -15.67 18.12
CA GLU A 501 -19.05 -15.53 17.28
C GLU A 501 -19.12 -16.37 16.01
N ILE A 502 -19.85 -17.50 16.05
CA ILE A 502 -20.06 -18.36 14.89
C ILE A 502 -21.18 -17.83 14.01
N SER A 503 -21.04 -18.09 12.72
CA SER A 503 -22.02 -17.75 11.69
C SER A 503 -23.09 -18.82 11.52
N MET A 504 -22.83 -20.08 11.90
CA MET A 504 -23.84 -21.13 11.76
C MET A 504 -24.91 -21.12 12.85
N THR A 505 -26.17 -21.23 12.42
CA THR A 505 -27.36 -21.29 13.28
C THR A 505 -28.26 -22.46 12.91
N GLU A 506 -29.10 -22.89 13.85
CA GLU A 506 -30.08 -23.95 13.62
C GLU A 506 -31.17 -23.47 12.66
N GLY A 507 -31.59 -24.35 11.74
CA GLY A 507 -32.60 -24.07 10.71
C GLY A 507 -32.07 -23.44 9.42
N GLN A 508 -30.85 -22.92 9.41
CA GLN A 508 -30.25 -22.34 8.20
C GLN A 508 -29.68 -23.43 7.26
N PRO A 509 -29.34 -23.10 6.01
CA PRO A 509 -28.69 -24.04 5.10
C PRO A 509 -27.29 -24.45 5.59
N PHE A 510 -26.99 -25.74 5.52
CA PHE A 510 -25.67 -26.27 5.85
C PHE A 510 -24.61 -25.76 4.86
N SER A 511 -23.42 -25.39 5.34
CA SER A 511 -22.35 -24.86 4.47
C SER A 511 -20.97 -25.28 5.00
N PRO A 512 -20.17 -26.00 4.20
CA PRO A 512 -18.78 -26.32 4.57
C PRO A 512 -17.91 -25.08 4.77
N VAL A 513 -18.17 -24.02 3.99
CA VAL A 513 -17.48 -22.73 4.15
C VAL A 513 -17.89 -22.06 5.46
N GLY A 514 -19.15 -22.23 5.87
CA GLY A 514 -19.64 -21.83 7.20
C GLY A 514 -18.86 -22.53 8.32
N ILE A 515 -18.67 -23.85 8.24
CA ILE A 515 -17.86 -24.61 9.21
C ILE A 515 -16.43 -24.06 9.30
N ALA A 516 -15.77 -23.83 8.16
CA ALA A 516 -14.40 -23.32 8.15
C ALA A 516 -14.32 -21.92 8.79
N ARG A 517 -15.30 -21.05 8.50
CA ARG A 517 -15.40 -19.72 9.12
C ARG A 517 -15.64 -19.81 10.62
N ASP A 518 -16.58 -20.64 11.05
CA ASP A 518 -16.90 -20.83 12.46
C ASP A 518 -15.69 -21.37 13.24
N ARG A 519 -14.95 -22.33 12.67
CA ARG A 519 -13.70 -22.83 13.27
C ARG A 519 -12.69 -21.72 13.50
N ALA A 520 -12.52 -20.84 12.50
CA ALA A 520 -11.64 -19.68 12.62
C ALA A 520 -12.15 -18.67 13.66
N SER A 521 -13.45 -18.35 13.68
CA SER A 521 -14.05 -17.45 14.67
C SER A 521 -13.86 -17.97 16.10
N ILE A 522 -14.10 -19.27 16.32
CA ILE A 522 -13.91 -19.90 17.63
C ILE A 522 -12.43 -19.85 18.03
N ALA A 523 -11.51 -20.20 17.14
CA ALA A 523 -10.08 -20.13 17.42
C ALA A 523 -9.65 -18.71 17.84
N VAL A 524 -10.08 -17.68 17.09
CA VAL A 524 -9.82 -16.28 17.44
C VAL A 524 -10.44 -15.89 18.78
N ALA A 525 -11.64 -16.36 19.10
CA ALA A 525 -12.28 -16.09 20.40
C ALA A 525 -11.46 -16.65 21.58
N TYR A 526 -10.85 -17.82 21.41
CA TYR A 526 -9.92 -18.41 22.39
C TYR A 526 -8.57 -17.67 22.43
N GLU A 527 -8.01 -17.31 21.29
CA GLU A 527 -6.77 -16.52 21.21
C GLU A 527 -6.92 -15.14 21.86
N ASN A 528 -8.11 -14.53 21.79
CA ASN A 528 -8.45 -13.28 22.47
C ASN A 528 -8.53 -13.44 23.99
N LEU A 529 -8.78 -14.64 24.50
CA LEU A 529 -8.69 -14.99 25.92
C LEU A 529 -7.27 -15.42 26.33
N GLY A 530 -6.31 -15.43 25.40
CA GLY A 530 -4.93 -15.83 25.64
C GLY A 530 -4.64 -17.32 25.42
N TYR A 531 -5.61 -18.13 25.00
CA TYR A 531 -5.38 -19.55 24.73
C TYR A 531 -4.62 -19.73 23.41
N ARG A 532 -3.60 -20.58 23.40
CA ARG A 532 -2.79 -20.90 22.21
C ARG A 532 -2.75 -22.40 21.99
N GLY A 533 -2.75 -22.82 20.71
CA GLY A 533 -2.77 -24.24 20.36
C GLY A 533 -4.13 -24.91 20.52
N THR A 534 -5.23 -24.14 20.55
CA THR A 534 -6.59 -24.68 20.55
C THR A 534 -6.84 -25.47 19.26
N ASP A 535 -7.12 -26.77 19.36
CA ASP A 535 -7.50 -27.61 18.22
C ASP A 535 -9.03 -27.67 18.09
N LEU A 536 -9.52 -27.49 16.86
CA LEU A 536 -10.95 -27.50 16.56
C LEU A 536 -11.27 -28.58 15.54
N GLN A 537 -11.97 -29.60 16.00
CA GLN A 537 -12.52 -30.67 15.18
C GLN A 537 -14.03 -30.51 15.03
N TYR A 538 -14.60 -31.15 14.02
CA TYR A 538 -16.03 -31.16 13.82
C TYR A 538 -16.51 -32.53 13.38
N GLU A 539 -17.71 -32.90 13.84
CA GLU A 539 -18.41 -34.10 13.44
C GLU A 539 -19.73 -33.71 12.78
N ILE A 540 -20.07 -34.42 11.70
CA ILE A 540 -21.34 -34.24 10.98
C ILE A 540 -22.13 -35.55 11.09
N THR A 541 -23.38 -35.45 11.50
CA THR A 541 -24.32 -36.58 11.49
C THR A 541 -25.62 -36.18 10.79
N TYR A 542 -26.27 -37.14 10.14
CA TYR A 542 -27.50 -36.91 9.37
C TYR A 542 -28.67 -37.58 10.11
N PRO A 543 -29.37 -36.88 11.02
CA PRO A 543 -30.55 -37.43 11.68
C PRO A 543 -31.69 -37.75 10.70
N GLU A 544 -31.78 -37.00 9.59
CA GLU A 544 -32.71 -37.22 8.48
C GLU A 544 -32.01 -36.87 7.15
N PRO A 545 -32.50 -37.34 5.99
CA PRO A 545 -31.83 -37.13 4.70
C PRO A 545 -31.54 -35.66 4.32
N ALA A 546 -32.33 -34.69 4.82
CA ALA A 546 -32.17 -33.26 4.55
C ALA A 546 -31.79 -32.44 5.80
N ARG A 547 -31.41 -33.11 6.89
CA ARG A 547 -31.08 -32.49 8.17
C ARG A 547 -29.68 -32.87 8.60
N VAL A 548 -28.90 -31.88 9.01
CA VAL A 548 -27.50 -32.05 9.38
C VAL A 548 -27.30 -31.57 10.82
N ASN A 549 -26.80 -32.46 11.66
CA ASN A 549 -26.31 -32.10 12.98
C ASN A 549 -24.81 -31.82 12.89
N VAL A 550 -24.42 -30.63 13.34
CA VAL A 550 -23.02 -30.20 13.37
C VAL A 550 -22.57 -30.12 14.82
N LYS A 551 -21.52 -30.87 15.15
CA LYS A 551 -20.92 -30.87 16.47
C LYS A 551 -19.49 -30.37 16.38
N TYR A 552 -19.21 -29.22 17.00
CA TYR A 552 -17.86 -28.72 17.18
C TYR A 552 -17.24 -29.33 18.45
N ILE A 553 -16.05 -29.88 18.31
CA ILE A 553 -15.27 -30.49 19.39
C ILE A 553 -14.01 -29.64 19.58
N ILE A 554 -13.94 -28.98 20.72
CA ILE A 554 -12.89 -28.04 21.08
C ILE A 554 -11.92 -28.74 22.03
N THR A 555 -10.65 -28.75 21.67
CA THR A 555 -9.57 -29.08 22.61
C THR A 555 -8.87 -27.77 22.96
N GLU A 556 -9.14 -27.25 24.16
CA GLU A 556 -8.57 -25.99 24.64
C GLU A 556 -7.05 -26.15 24.83
N GLY A 557 -6.29 -25.16 24.38
CA GLY A 557 -4.83 -25.13 24.55
C GLY A 557 -4.39 -24.50 25.87
N ASP A 558 -3.12 -24.10 25.94
CA ASP A 558 -2.57 -23.42 27.12
C ASP A 558 -2.93 -21.92 27.11
N GLN A 559 -3.34 -21.38 28.26
CA GLN A 559 -3.58 -19.95 28.41
C GLN A 559 -2.26 -19.21 28.69
N TRP A 560 -1.90 -18.30 27.80
CA TRP A 560 -0.70 -17.48 27.92
C TRP A 560 -0.97 -16.14 28.60
N TYR A 561 -0.02 -15.68 29.41
CA TYR A 561 -0.08 -14.40 30.13
C TYR A 561 1.10 -13.51 29.77
N VAL A 562 0.88 -12.20 29.85
CA VAL A 562 1.91 -11.18 29.62
C VAL A 562 2.73 -10.99 30.89
N GLU A 563 4.06 -11.11 30.82
CA GLU A 563 4.94 -10.75 31.94
C GLU A 563 5.39 -9.29 31.85
N HIS A 564 6.02 -8.94 30.73
CA HIS A 564 6.55 -7.61 30.47
C HIS A 564 6.16 -7.16 29.07
N VAL A 565 5.93 -5.85 28.95
CA VAL A 565 5.82 -5.18 27.66
C VAL A 565 7.03 -4.28 27.51
N ILE A 566 7.85 -4.54 26.49
CA ILE A 566 9.14 -3.87 26.29
C ILE A 566 9.09 -3.10 24.98
N VAL A 567 9.34 -1.80 25.04
CA VAL A 567 9.40 -0.96 23.83
C VAL A 567 10.85 -0.69 23.46
N ALA A 568 11.19 -0.98 22.20
CA ALA A 568 12.52 -0.78 21.63
C ALA A 568 12.47 -0.02 20.30
N GLY A 569 13.51 0.78 20.02
CA GLY A 569 13.66 1.57 18.79
C GLY A 569 13.26 3.05 18.89
N LEU A 570 12.99 3.55 20.11
CA LEU A 570 12.65 4.96 20.33
C LEU A 570 13.90 5.83 20.40
N ILE A 571 14.09 6.71 19.42
CA ILE A 571 15.26 7.58 19.34
C ILE A 571 14.88 8.99 19.81
N GLU A 572 13.91 9.61 19.15
CA GLU A 572 13.42 10.94 19.51
C GLU A 572 12.04 10.91 20.17
N THR A 573 11.24 9.88 19.90
CA THR A 573 9.89 9.75 20.43
C THR A 573 9.94 9.39 21.91
N LYS A 574 9.18 10.11 22.72
CA LYS A 574 9.12 9.87 24.16
C LYS A 574 8.38 8.56 24.43
N PRO A 575 8.92 7.69 25.32
CA PRO A 575 8.24 6.45 25.71
C PRO A 575 6.81 6.68 26.24
N SER A 576 6.56 7.82 26.90
CA SER A 576 5.22 8.16 27.41
C SER A 576 4.19 8.50 26.34
N ALA A 577 4.61 8.83 25.11
CA ALA A 577 3.70 8.97 23.97
C ALA A 577 3.26 7.60 23.45
N VAL A 578 4.21 6.68 23.34
CA VAL A 578 4.01 5.30 22.86
C VAL A 578 3.20 4.48 23.86
N LYS A 579 3.53 4.58 25.15
CA LYS A 579 2.88 3.80 26.23
C LYS A 579 1.36 3.99 26.29
N LYS A 580 0.83 5.14 25.85
CA LYS A 580 -0.61 5.43 25.85
C LYS A 580 -1.37 4.69 24.74
N GLU A 581 -0.65 4.21 23.74
CA GLU A 581 -1.22 3.51 22.58
C GLU A 581 -1.13 1.98 22.72
N ILE A 582 -0.41 1.50 23.75
CA ILE A 582 -0.26 0.08 24.08
C ILE A 582 -1.47 -0.38 24.90
N VAL A 583 -2.18 -1.38 24.38
CA VAL A 583 -3.35 -2.01 25.02
C VAL A 583 -2.95 -3.27 25.80
N VAL A 584 -1.85 -3.91 25.41
CA VAL A 584 -1.30 -5.08 26.12
C VAL A 584 -0.79 -4.64 27.50
N GLU A 585 -1.25 -5.31 28.56
CA GLU A 585 -0.85 -5.00 29.94
C GLU A 585 -0.17 -6.20 30.62
N PRO A 586 0.92 -5.97 31.38
CA PRO A 586 1.50 -6.99 32.26
C PRO A 586 0.48 -7.62 33.22
N GLY A 587 0.56 -8.94 33.38
CA GLY A 587 -0.28 -9.76 34.27
C GLY A 587 -1.62 -10.19 33.66
N GLN A 588 -2.01 -9.66 32.50
CA GLN A 588 -3.24 -10.06 31.81
C GLN A 588 -3.01 -11.24 30.85
N PRO A 589 -4.06 -11.98 30.46
CA PRO A 589 -3.97 -12.95 29.38
C PRO A 589 -3.49 -12.29 28.08
N LEU A 590 -2.66 -13.00 27.31
CA LEU A 590 -2.08 -12.51 26.06
C LEU A 590 -3.09 -12.58 24.90
N SER A 591 -4.01 -11.62 24.89
CA SER A 591 -5.05 -11.48 23.88
C SER A 591 -4.48 -11.13 22.50
N LEU A 592 -4.90 -11.85 21.45
CA LEU A 592 -4.57 -11.48 20.07
C LEU A 592 -5.13 -10.10 19.70
N GLU A 593 -6.36 -9.79 20.13
CA GLU A 593 -7.00 -8.48 19.93
C GLU A 593 -6.17 -7.33 20.51
N SER A 594 -5.63 -7.47 21.73
CA SER A 594 -4.83 -6.40 22.34
C SER A 594 -3.49 -6.21 21.64
N VAL A 595 -2.87 -7.28 21.12
CA VAL A 595 -1.66 -7.23 20.30
C VAL A 595 -1.91 -6.49 18.98
N LEU A 596 -2.94 -6.90 18.23
CA LEU A 596 -3.29 -6.28 16.94
C LEU A 596 -3.74 -4.82 17.10
N THR A 597 -4.47 -4.52 18.17
CA THR A 597 -4.90 -3.15 18.48
C THR A 597 -3.69 -2.28 18.85
N THR A 598 -2.74 -2.81 19.63
CA THR A 598 -1.49 -2.12 19.95
C THR A 598 -0.69 -1.81 18.68
N GLU A 599 -0.51 -2.80 17.80
CA GLU A 599 0.18 -2.61 16.51
C GLU A 599 -0.51 -1.54 15.66
N THR A 600 -1.84 -1.62 15.55
CA THR A 600 -2.67 -0.67 14.80
C THR A 600 -2.57 0.76 15.37
N ASN A 601 -2.68 0.93 16.69
CA ASN A 601 -2.58 2.25 17.34
C ASN A 601 -1.22 2.89 17.10
N LEU A 602 -0.15 2.10 17.22
CA LEU A 602 1.22 2.58 16.98
C LEU A 602 1.46 2.92 15.51
N HIS A 603 0.94 2.14 14.57
CA HIS A 603 1.00 2.46 13.15
C HIS A 603 0.23 3.77 12.84
N ASN A 604 -0.93 3.96 13.48
CA ASN A 604 -1.77 5.16 13.33
C ASN A 604 -1.13 6.45 13.88
N LEU A 605 -0.09 6.36 14.73
CA LEU A 605 0.66 7.54 15.16
C LEU A 605 1.42 8.21 14.01
N ALA A 606 1.67 7.50 12.90
CA ALA A 606 2.38 7.99 11.72
C ALA A 606 3.77 8.61 12.02
N VAL A 607 4.39 8.19 13.12
CA VAL A 607 5.78 8.54 13.50
C VAL A 607 6.74 7.37 13.32
N PHE A 608 6.24 6.20 12.92
CA PHE A 608 7.02 4.99 12.70
C PHE A 608 6.86 4.51 11.26
N ASN A 609 7.96 4.11 10.61
CA ASN A 609 7.92 3.42 9.31
C ASN A 609 7.52 1.96 9.47
N ARG A 610 7.83 1.39 10.64
CA ARG A 610 7.59 -0.01 10.97
C ARG A 610 7.27 -0.15 12.44
N VAL A 611 6.29 -0.99 12.74
CA VAL A 611 5.92 -1.46 14.08
C VAL A 611 5.87 -2.98 14.00
N ASP A 612 6.54 -3.66 14.93
CA ASP A 612 6.62 -5.12 14.98
C ASP A 612 6.39 -5.56 16.44
N VAL A 613 5.27 -6.22 16.70
CA VAL A 613 4.88 -6.68 18.03
C VAL A 613 5.12 -8.19 18.10
N LYS A 614 6.14 -8.61 18.84
CA LYS A 614 6.54 -10.01 18.95
C LYS A 614 6.30 -10.59 20.34
N GLU A 615 5.78 -11.80 20.36
CA GLU A 615 5.74 -12.64 21.54
C GLU A 615 7.12 -13.29 21.72
N SER A 616 7.68 -13.23 22.93
CA SER A 616 8.94 -13.88 23.26
C SER A 616 8.81 -14.72 24.52
N PRO A 617 9.52 -15.85 24.63
CA PRO A 617 9.47 -16.67 25.84
C PRO A 617 9.80 -15.86 27.11
N SER A 618 9.10 -16.14 28.20
CA SER A 618 9.56 -15.78 29.54
C SER A 618 10.53 -16.83 30.08
N PHE A 619 11.32 -16.42 31.08
CA PHE A 619 12.12 -17.34 31.87
C PHE A 619 11.24 -18.07 32.90
N GLY A 620 11.33 -19.39 32.95
CA GLY A 620 10.70 -20.22 33.99
C GLY A 620 9.38 -20.84 33.55
N ASP A 621 8.36 -20.02 33.30
CA ASP A 621 7.01 -20.51 32.95
C ASP A 621 6.78 -20.44 31.42
N PRO A 622 6.54 -21.59 30.75
CA PRO A 622 6.28 -21.61 29.30
C PRO A 622 4.96 -20.91 28.92
N ASN A 623 4.01 -20.75 29.84
CA ASN A 623 2.72 -20.08 29.64
C ASN A 623 2.80 -18.58 29.94
N VAL A 624 3.96 -18.07 30.30
CA VAL A 624 4.20 -16.64 30.49
C VAL A 624 5.09 -16.15 29.35
N LYS A 625 4.72 -15.04 28.72
CA LYS A 625 5.41 -14.46 27.56
C LYS A 625 5.72 -12.99 27.79
N ASN A 626 6.84 -12.56 27.23
CA ASN A 626 7.14 -11.14 27.06
C ASN A 626 6.57 -10.66 25.73
N VAL A 627 6.09 -9.41 25.70
CA VAL A 627 5.66 -8.75 24.46
C VAL A 627 6.66 -7.65 24.13
N ILE A 628 7.36 -7.82 23.01
CA ILE A 628 8.39 -6.88 22.57
C ILE A 628 7.81 -6.07 21.41
N ILE A 629 7.73 -4.77 21.60
CA ILE A 629 7.27 -3.82 20.59
C ILE A 629 8.52 -3.14 20.03
N ARG A 630 8.87 -3.48 18.79
CA ARG A 630 9.97 -2.85 18.07
C ARG A 630 9.42 -1.85 17.08
N VAL A 631 9.97 -0.65 17.10
CA VAL A 631 9.57 0.42 16.19
C VAL A 631 10.77 0.99 15.44
N GLU A 632 10.55 1.38 14.20
CA GLU A 632 11.51 2.16 13.41
C GLU A 632 10.94 3.57 13.21
N GLU A 633 11.57 4.59 13.77
CA GLU A 633 11.10 5.97 13.65
C GLU A 633 11.17 6.48 12.19
N ALA A 634 10.04 7.03 11.73
CA ALA A 634 9.95 7.67 10.44
C ALA A 634 10.65 9.03 10.44
N LYS A 635 11.00 9.52 9.25
CA LYS A 635 11.47 10.90 9.09
C LYS A 635 10.36 11.86 9.53
N LYS A 636 10.61 12.61 10.61
CA LYS A 636 9.61 13.50 11.20
C LYS A 636 9.21 14.69 10.32
N TYR A 637 10.08 15.14 9.40
CA TYR A 637 9.81 16.30 8.57
C TYR A 637 9.26 15.92 7.19
N SER A 638 8.12 16.50 6.83
CA SER A 638 7.59 16.44 5.47
C SER A 638 7.49 17.85 4.88
N ILE A 639 7.79 17.98 3.59
CA ILE A 639 7.67 19.23 2.84
C ILE A 639 6.73 18.98 1.67
N LEU A 640 5.66 19.78 1.59
CA LEU A 640 4.74 19.82 0.48
C LEU A 640 4.96 21.12 -0.29
N TYR A 641 5.10 21.07 -1.60
CA TYR A 641 5.12 22.26 -2.43
C TYR A 641 4.36 21.99 -3.72
N GLY A 642 3.74 23.03 -4.27
CA GLY A 642 2.99 22.93 -5.51
C GLY A 642 2.87 24.27 -6.19
N ILE A 643 2.85 24.27 -7.52
CA ILE A 643 2.58 25.45 -8.34
C ILE A 643 1.47 25.07 -9.31
N GLY A 644 0.51 25.96 -9.51
CA GLY A 644 -0.58 25.79 -10.45
C GLY A 644 -0.88 27.07 -11.20
N TYR A 645 -1.65 26.95 -12.27
CA TYR A 645 -2.17 28.09 -13.02
C TYR A 645 -3.65 27.86 -13.32
N SER A 646 -4.49 28.89 -13.21
CA SER A 646 -5.81 28.88 -13.81
C SER A 646 -6.06 30.19 -14.53
N SER A 647 -6.88 30.17 -15.57
CA SER A 647 -7.24 31.36 -16.37
C SER A 647 -7.90 32.47 -15.53
N PHE A 648 -8.41 32.13 -14.34
CA PHE A 648 -9.06 33.07 -13.43
C PHE A 648 -8.19 33.47 -12.23
N GLU A 649 -7.63 32.53 -11.48
CA GLU A 649 -6.81 32.84 -10.29
C GLU A 649 -5.38 33.23 -10.66
N GLY A 650 -4.96 32.99 -11.91
CA GLY A 650 -3.59 33.15 -12.36
C GLY A 650 -2.66 32.10 -11.77
N VAL A 651 -1.40 32.48 -11.54
CA VAL A 651 -0.41 31.62 -10.87
C VAL A 651 -0.76 31.50 -9.40
N ARG A 652 -0.69 30.27 -8.89
CA ARG A 652 -0.89 29.94 -7.48
C ARG A 652 0.18 28.98 -7.00
N GLY A 653 0.56 29.07 -5.74
CA GLY A 653 1.56 28.23 -5.11
C GLY A 653 1.11 27.74 -3.74
N THR A 654 1.57 26.56 -3.37
CA THR A 654 1.48 26.02 -2.02
C THR A 654 2.87 25.66 -1.51
N PHE A 655 3.07 25.90 -0.23
CA PHE A 655 4.21 25.44 0.54
C PHE A 655 3.71 24.96 1.88
N GLY A 656 4.16 23.80 2.32
CA GLY A 656 3.80 23.22 3.60
C GLY A 656 5.01 22.53 4.19
N ILE A 657 5.18 22.67 5.50
CA ILE A 657 6.16 21.91 6.26
C ILE A 657 5.47 21.34 7.48
N SER A 658 5.66 20.06 7.74
CA SER A 658 5.14 19.39 8.92
C SER A 658 6.25 18.71 9.70
N ASN A 659 6.11 18.68 11.02
CA ASN A 659 6.85 17.81 11.91
C ASN A 659 5.86 16.85 12.56
N SER A 660 5.87 15.57 12.17
CA SER A 660 4.95 14.54 12.67
C SER A 660 5.23 14.12 14.12
N ASN A 661 6.43 14.40 14.64
CA ASN A 661 6.86 14.05 15.99
C ASN A 661 7.30 15.29 16.80
N PHE A 662 6.47 16.34 16.83
CA PHE A 662 6.79 17.58 17.50
C PHE A 662 7.08 17.36 19.00
N LEU A 663 8.27 17.78 19.46
CA LEU A 663 8.76 17.60 20.83
C LEU A 663 8.84 16.13 21.30
N GLY A 664 8.91 15.18 20.36
CA GLY A 664 8.93 13.74 20.65
C GLY A 664 7.59 13.20 21.17
N MET A 665 6.47 13.90 20.96
CA MET A 665 5.19 13.55 21.56
C MET A 665 4.26 12.73 20.66
N ALA A 666 4.72 12.30 19.47
CA ALA A 666 3.86 11.73 18.43
C ALA A 666 2.66 12.63 18.08
N ARG A 667 2.94 13.93 17.95
CA ARG A 667 1.95 14.96 17.60
C ARG A 667 2.47 15.76 16.42
N THR A 668 1.58 16.06 15.49
CA THR A 668 1.98 16.76 14.26
C THR A 668 1.81 18.26 14.43
N LEU A 669 2.89 19.02 14.20
CA LEU A 669 2.82 20.47 14.00
C LEU A 669 3.08 20.78 12.53
N SER A 670 2.15 21.49 11.88
CA SER A 670 2.24 21.84 10.47
C SER A 670 2.12 23.34 10.26
N PHE A 671 2.91 23.87 9.34
CA PHE A 671 2.73 25.18 8.76
C PHE A 671 2.35 25.02 7.29
N GLY A 672 1.32 25.73 6.85
CA GLY A 672 0.86 25.77 5.47
C GLY A 672 0.80 27.21 4.98
N LEU A 673 1.24 27.43 3.75
CA LEU A 673 1.13 28.67 3.00
C LEU A 673 0.53 28.33 1.63
N ARG A 674 -0.52 29.06 1.26
CA ARG A 674 -1.10 29.07 -0.07
C ARG A 674 -1.13 30.51 -0.56
N ALA A 675 -0.53 30.79 -1.70
CA ALA A 675 -0.48 32.13 -2.27
C ALA A 675 -0.99 32.08 -3.71
N GLY A 676 -1.98 32.90 -4.02
CA GLY A 676 -2.48 33.13 -5.37
C GLY A 676 -2.94 34.58 -5.52
N ARG A 677 -3.34 34.97 -6.74
CA ARG A 677 -3.76 36.36 -7.00
C ARG A 677 -5.02 36.76 -6.24
N GLN A 678 -5.98 35.84 -6.13
CA GLN A 678 -7.25 36.07 -5.44
C GLN A 678 -7.17 35.81 -3.94
N ARG A 679 -6.43 34.78 -3.53
CA ARG A 679 -6.49 34.26 -2.16
C ARG A 679 -5.11 33.90 -1.66
N GLN A 680 -4.82 34.35 -0.45
CA GLN A 680 -3.61 34.03 0.28
C GLN A 680 -4.00 33.51 1.66
N ARG A 681 -3.47 32.35 2.03
CA ARG A 681 -3.77 31.70 3.30
C ARG A 681 -2.50 31.19 3.94
N SER A 682 -2.30 31.53 5.21
CA SER A 682 -1.28 30.90 6.05
C SER A 682 -1.96 30.24 7.23
N ASN A 683 -1.56 29.02 7.58
CA ASN A 683 -2.09 28.34 8.75
C ASN A 683 -0.99 27.59 9.51
N ILE A 684 -1.17 27.53 10.83
CA ILE A 684 -0.46 26.64 11.72
C ILE A 684 -1.49 25.67 12.28
N SER A 685 -1.20 24.37 12.17
CA SER A 685 -2.09 23.31 12.61
C SER A 685 -1.37 22.35 13.55
N TYR A 686 -2.04 21.96 14.63
CA TYR A 686 -1.55 21.01 15.62
C TYR A 686 -2.51 19.84 15.75
N THR A 687 -2.02 18.64 15.45
CA THR A 687 -2.81 17.41 15.46
C THR A 687 -2.58 16.64 16.75
N LEU A 688 -3.66 16.39 17.47
CA LEU A 688 -3.73 15.60 18.69
C LEU A 688 -4.39 14.24 18.36
N PRO A 689 -3.75 13.09 18.65
CA PRO A 689 -4.37 11.78 18.41
C PRO A 689 -5.52 11.49 19.38
N ARG A 690 -5.44 12.01 20.62
CA ARG A 690 -6.44 11.85 21.67
C ARG A 690 -6.71 13.20 22.35
N VAL A 691 -7.94 13.44 22.75
CA VAL A 691 -8.37 14.64 23.51
C VAL A 691 -9.10 14.20 24.77
N PHE A 692 -8.67 14.67 25.94
CA PHE A 692 -9.19 14.25 27.26
C PHE A 692 -9.19 12.73 27.49
N GLY A 693 -8.29 11.99 26.83
CA GLY A 693 -8.22 10.52 26.91
C GLY A 693 -9.15 9.80 25.92
N TRP A 694 -10.05 10.50 25.25
CA TRP A 694 -10.91 9.93 24.22
C TRP A 694 -10.16 9.79 22.89
N GLU A 695 -10.43 8.70 22.17
CA GLU A 695 -9.94 8.42 20.82
C GLU A 695 -10.68 9.28 19.80
N LEU A 696 -10.40 10.58 19.90
CA LEU A 696 -10.96 11.62 19.07
C LEU A 696 -9.81 12.42 18.48
N PRO A 697 -9.26 12.00 17.33
CA PRO A 697 -8.21 12.75 16.64
C PRO A 697 -8.70 14.16 16.32
N THR A 698 -8.02 15.17 16.86
CA THR A 698 -8.40 16.57 16.74
C THR A 698 -7.27 17.40 16.13
N VAL A 699 -7.60 18.16 15.10
CA VAL A 699 -6.72 19.16 14.50
C VAL A 699 -7.14 20.54 14.99
N LEU A 700 -6.26 21.19 15.74
CA LEU A 700 -6.37 22.60 16.10
C LEU A 700 -5.69 23.41 15.00
N THR A 701 -6.33 24.46 14.49
CA THR A 701 -5.79 25.31 13.44
C THR A 701 -5.96 26.77 13.79
N ALA A 702 -4.87 27.52 13.68
CA ALA A 702 -4.88 28.97 13.59
C ALA A 702 -4.53 29.36 12.15
N ALA A 703 -5.33 30.20 11.51
CA ALA A 703 -5.12 30.62 10.13
C ALA A 703 -5.39 32.10 9.93
N VAL A 704 -4.68 32.68 8.97
CA VAL A 704 -4.96 34.00 8.41
C VAL A 704 -5.26 33.78 6.93
N ASP A 705 -6.37 34.33 6.48
CA ASP A 705 -6.89 34.17 5.12
C ASP A 705 -7.26 35.53 4.57
N SER A 706 -6.57 35.94 3.50
CA SER A 706 -6.83 37.17 2.77
C SER A 706 -7.38 36.81 1.41
N GLU A 707 -8.56 37.33 1.10
CA GLU A 707 -9.24 37.19 -0.17
C GLU A 707 -9.41 38.58 -0.77
N SER A 708 -9.06 38.72 -2.05
CA SER A 708 -9.11 40.00 -2.76
C SER A 708 -10.00 39.89 -4.00
N ALA A 709 -10.71 40.98 -4.29
CA ALA A 709 -11.44 41.13 -5.54
C ALA A 709 -10.47 41.01 -6.74
N LEU A 710 -10.86 40.27 -7.78
CA LEU A 710 -10.01 40.04 -8.94
C LEU A 710 -10.18 41.13 -9.99
N THR A 711 -9.08 41.53 -10.64
CA THR A 711 -9.07 42.51 -11.73
C THR A 711 -8.36 41.96 -12.98
N GLU A 712 -8.96 42.04 -14.16
CA GLU A 712 -8.42 41.52 -15.43
C GLU A 712 -8.12 42.65 -16.42
N LEU A 713 -6.98 42.59 -17.12
CA LEU A 713 -6.62 43.54 -18.18
C LEU A 713 -7.40 43.25 -19.48
N ARG A 714 -8.24 44.18 -19.93
CA ARG A 714 -8.87 44.20 -21.26
C ARG A 714 -8.30 45.35 -22.09
N GLY A 715 -7.39 45.02 -23.02
CA GLY A 715 -6.66 46.03 -23.79
C GLY A 715 -5.75 46.86 -22.89
N THR A 716 -6.01 48.16 -22.77
CA THR A 716 -5.29 49.08 -21.87
C THR A 716 -5.99 49.36 -20.55
N ARG A 717 -7.20 48.83 -20.33
CA ARG A 717 -8.01 49.04 -19.10
C ARG A 717 -8.05 47.76 -18.26
N ARG A 718 -8.22 47.83 -16.94
CA ARG A 718 -8.59 46.62 -16.16
C ARG A 718 -10.09 46.63 -15.83
N ALA A 719 -10.65 45.45 -15.55
CA ALA A 719 -12.07 45.27 -15.18
C ALA A 719 -12.18 44.38 -13.92
N LEU A 720 -13.10 44.71 -13.01
CA LEU A 720 -13.45 43.86 -11.86
C LEU A 720 -14.07 42.53 -12.34
N ARG A 721 -13.68 41.41 -11.71
CA ARG A 721 -14.17 40.07 -12.04
C ARG A 721 -14.44 39.27 -10.76
N GLY A 722 -15.63 38.67 -10.66
CA GLY A 722 -16.02 37.85 -9.52
C GLY A 722 -16.49 38.67 -8.32
N ARG A 723 -16.09 38.29 -7.11
CA ARG A 723 -16.61 38.87 -5.85
C ARG A 723 -16.23 40.35 -5.70
N PRO A 724 -17.16 41.24 -5.29
CA PRO A 724 -16.95 42.68 -5.25
C PRO A 724 -16.41 43.19 -3.90
N PHE A 725 -15.71 42.35 -3.15
CA PHE A 725 -15.20 42.69 -1.82
C PHE A 725 -13.85 42.02 -1.57
N ASP A 726 -13.06 42.67 -0.73
CA ASP A 726 -11.90 42.07 -0.07
C ASP A 726 -12.33 41.54 1.30
N ALA A 727 -11.81 40.39 1.70
CA ALA A 727 -12.08 39.81 3.00
C ALA A 727 -10.79 39.34 3.66
N PHE A 728 -10.53 39.85 4.86
CA PHE A 728 -9.43 39.42 5.71
C PHE A 728 -9.99 38.68 6.92
N ARG A 729 -9.56 37.43 7.13
CA ARG A 729 -10.08 36.54 8.16
C ARG A 729 -8.95 36.05 9.05
N ILE A 730 -9.13 36.18 10.36
CA ILE A 730 -8.32 35.47 11.37
C ILE A 730 -9.19 34.34 11.91
N ILE A 731 -8.72 33.10 11.82
CA ILE A 731 -9.51 31.91 12.06
C ILE A 731 -8.82 31.05 13.12
N GLY A 732 -9.57 30.66 14.16
CA GLY A 732 -9.22 29.59 15.08
C GLY A 732 -10.25 28.47 15.00
N SER A 733 -9.83 27.24 14.76
CA SER A 733 -10.75 26.11 14.66
C SER A 733 -10.22 24.85 15.30
N GLY A 734 -11.11 24.05 15.90
CA GLY A 734 -10.85 22.66 16.29
C GLY A 734 -11.75 21.73 15.49
N GLN A 735 -11.16 20.79 14.76
CA GLN A 735 -11.88 19.77 14.01
C GLN A 735 -11.50 18.39 14.50
N SER A 736 -12.49 17.54 14.73
CA SER A 736 -12.29 16.11 14.98
C SER A 736 -12.87 15.25 13.88
N GLU A 737 -12.21 14.13 13.59
CA GLU A 737 -12.66 13.12 12.63
C GLU A 737 -12.97 11.80 13.37
N ARG A 738 -14.09 11.18 13.00
CA ARG A 738 -14.40 9.79 13.35
C ARG A 738 -14.63 9.01 12.06
N ARG A 739 -13.78 8.01 11.81
CA ARG A 739 -13.96 7.06 10.71
C ARG A 739 -14.98 6.00 11.13
N LEU A 740 -16.04 5.84 10.35
CA LEU A 740 -17.08 4.83 10.58
C LEU A 740 -16.79 3.54 9.80
N SER A 741 -16.18 3.67 8.62
CA SER A 741 -15.71 2.57 7.79
C SER A 741 -14.50 3.01 6.95
N ALA A 742 -13.94 2.14 6.13
CA ALA A 742 -12.83 2.49 5.22
C ALA A 742 -13.20 3.58 4.18
N ARG A 743 -14.50 3.85 3.98
CA ARG A 743 -15.01 4.81 3.00
C ARG A 743 -15.73 5.99 3.65
N GLU A 744 -16.11 5.88 4.92
CA GLU A 744 -16.99 6.84 5.59
C GLU A 744 -16.31 7.55 6.76
N SER A 745 -16.30 8.88 6.69
CA SER A 745 -15.80 9.76 7.75
C SER A 745 -16.85 10.75 8.19
N PHE A 746 -16.90 11.00 9.50
CA PHE A 746 -17.72 12.03 10.12
C PHE A 746 -16.80 13.07 10.77
N PHE A 747 -17.13 14.35 10.60
CA PHE A 747 -16.36 15.47 11.13
C PHE A 747 -17.22 16.36 12.00
N ILE A 748 -16.65 16.81 13.13
CA ILE A 748 -17.21 17.89 13.93
C ILE A 748 -16.17 18.99 13.98
N ARG A 749 -16.54 20.22 13.62
CA ARG A 749 -15.64 21.38 13.65
C ARG A 749 -16.30 22.56 14.36
N LEU A 750 -15.60 23.09 15.35
CA LEU A 750 -15.86 24.39 15.96
C LEU A 750 -14.92 25.42 15.32
N ASN A 751 -15.49 26.52 14.84
CA ASN A 751 -14.77 27.58 14.16
C ASN A 751 -15.08 28.93 14.84
N PHE A 752 -14.04 29.71 15.09
CA PHE A 752 -14.13 31.09 15.56
C PHE A 752 -13.34 31.93 14.57
N GLN A 753 -13.97 32.91 13.95
CA GLN A 753 -13.31 33.78 12.99
C GLN A 753 -13.71 35.23 13.17
N ASN A 754 -12.73 36.12 13.05
CA ASN A 754 -12.96 37.55 12.89
C ASN A 754 -12.75 37.85 11.41
N VAL A 755 -13.79 38.36 10.75
CA VAL A 755 -13.75 38.76 9.34
C VAL A 755 -13.85 40.27 9.25
N ARG A 756 -12.92 40.86 8.51
CA ARG A 756 -13.00 42.24 8.06
C ARG A 756 -13.31 42.25 6.57
N ILE A 757 -14.37 42.94 6.18
CA ILE A 757 -14.83 43.05 4.80
C ILE A 757 -14.61 44.49 4.34
N ASP A 758 -13.82 44.66 3.30
CA ASP A 758 -13.56 45.95 2.66
C ASP A 758 -14.19 45.93 1.25
N VAL A 759 -14.92 46.97 0.89
CA VAL A 759 -15.61 47.11 -0.40
C VAL A 759 -15.05 48.35 -1.10
N PRO A 760 -14.87 48.36 -2.44
CA PRO A 760 -14.44 49.55 -3.17
C PRO A 760 -15.30 50.79 -2.82
N PRO A 761 -14.71 51.98 -2.58
CA PRO A 761 -15.45 53.19 -2.18
C PRO A 761 -16.63 53.52 -3.10
N GLU A 762 -16.46 53.31 -4.40
CA GLU A 762 -17.48 53.55 -5.41
C GLU A 762 -18.66 52.57 -5.33
N LEU A 763 -18.44 51.37 -4.78
CA LEU A 763 -19.49 50.38 -4.53
C LEU A 763 -20.09 50.51 -3.12
N GLU A 764 -19.48 51.25 -2.19
CA GLU A 764 -20.01 51.42 -0.83
C GLU A 764 -21.42 52.01 -0.80
N THR A 765 -21.75 52.92 -1.74
CA THR A 765 -23.06 53.58 -1.79
C THR A 765 -24.17 52.63 -2.27
N PRO A 766 -24.02 51.94 -3.43
CA PRO A 766 -24.93 50.87 -3.83
C PRO A 766 -24.99 49.69 -2.86
N LEU A 767 -23.87 49.39 -2.16
CA LEU A 767 -23.73 48.31 -1.19
C LEU A 767 -23.91 48.81 0.27
N GLN A 768 -24.62 49.93 0.49
CA GLN A 768 -24.80 50.53 1.84
C GLN A 768 -25.34 49.56 2.89
N PHE A 769 -26.13 48.57 2.48
CA PHE A 769 -26.63 47.47 3.34
C PHE A 769 -25.51 46.67 4.02
N PHE A 770 -24.29 46.67 3.46
CA PHE A 770 -23.14 45.91 3.92
C PHE A 770 -22.18 46.72 4.81
N ARG A 771 -22.45 48.01 5.09
CA ARG A 771 -21.60 48.79 6.02
C ARG A 771 -21.53 48.19 7.43
N GLU A 772 -22.61 47.56 7.87
CA GLU A 772 -22.68 46.85 9.16
C GLU A 772 -21.95 45.49 9.15
N GLU A 773 -21.33 45.11 8.03
CA GLU A 773 -20.60 43.85 7.86
C GLU A 773 -19.07 44.03 7.80
N GLN A 774 -18.57 45.25 7.97
CA GLN A 774 -17.14 45.56 7.83
C GLN A 774 -16.27 44.84 8.85
N ASN A 775 -16.75 44.58 10.07
CA ASN A 775 -16.05 43.78 11.08
C ASN A 775 -17.05 42.88 11.79
N LEU A 776 -16.95 41.56 11.59
CA LEU A 776 -17.84 40.58 12.19
C LEU A 776 -17.05 39.48 12.89
N GLN A 777 -17.51 39.11 14.08
CA GLN A 777 -17.12 37.89 14.75
C GLN A 777 -18.12 36.78 14.39
N LEU A 778 -17.64 35.81 13.62
CA LEU A 778 -18.42 34.66 13.20
C LEU A 778 -17.92 33.41 13.92
N SER A 779 -18.82 32.74 14.63
CA SER A 779 -18.52 31.52 15.34
C SER A 779 -19.49 30.45 14.90
N SER A 780 -18.99 29.29 14.49
CA SER A 780 -19.82 28.24 13.92
C SER A 780 -19.47 26.85 14.41
N LEU A 781 -20.52 26.04 14.60
CA LEU A 781 -20.42 24.60 14.77
C LEU A 781 -20.81 23.94 13.44
N SER A 782 -19.95 23.08 12.92
CA SER A 782 -20.18 22.36 11.68
C SER A 782 -20.08 20.85 11.93
N ILE A 783 -21.00 20.13 11.31
CA ILE A 783 -21.03 18.68 11.26
C ILE A 783 -20.93 18.30 9.79
N SER A 784 -19.99 17.43 9.44
CA SER A 784 -19.82 16.97 8.06
C SER A 784 -19.77 15.44 7.97
N TYR A 785 -20.28 14.90 6.86
CA TYR A 785 -20.19 13.49 6.50
C TYR A 785 -19.54 13.37 5.12
N LEU A 786 -18.70 12.35 4.95
CA LEU A 786 -18.01 12.05 3.71
C LEU A 786 -18.06 10.54 3.45
N ASN A 787 -18.45 10.14 2.25
CA ASN A 787 -18.39 8.77 1.75
C ASN A 787 -17.67 8.75 0.40
N GLU A 788 -16.53 8.07 0.35
CA GLU A 788 -15.61 8.03 -0.79
C GLU A 788 -15.39 6.59 -1.26
N SER A 789 -15.80 6.29 -2.50
CA SER A 789 -15.62 4.98 -3.14
C SER A 789 -15.00 5.06 -4.52
N ARG A 790 -14.48 6.24 -4.92
CA ARG A 790 -13.81 6.44 -6.21
C ARG A 790 -12.56 5.56 -6.31
N ASP A 791 -12.36 4.97 -7.48
CA ASP A 791 -11.21 4.11 -7.78
C ASP A 791 -9.86 4.87 -7.76
N ASP A 792 -9.85 6.07 -8.33
CA ASP A 792 -8.72 6.99 -8.31
C ASP A 792 -9.23 8.39 -7.90
N PRO A 793 -8.79 8.97 -6.77
CA PRO A 793 -9.23 10.30 -6.34
C PRO A 793 -8.89 11.45 -7.29
N LEU A 794 -7.83 11.31 -8.10
CA LEU A 794 -7.30 12.32 -9.01
C LEU A 794 -7.86 12.20 -10.43
N ASN A 795 -8.07 10.96 -10.91
CA ASN A 795 -8.69 10.68 -12.21
C ASN A 795 -9.72 9.53 -12.16
N PRO A 796 -10.88 9.75 -11.49
CA PRO A 796 -11.85 8.69 -11.25
C PRO A 796 -12.48 8.15 -12.54
N ARG A 797 -12.61 6.83 -12.64
CA ARG A 797 -13.35 6.14 -13.72
C ARG A 797 -14.60 5.43 -13.21
N SER A 798 -14.62 5.05 -11.94
CA SER A 798 -15.73 4.35 -11.31
C SER A 798 -15.89 4.74 -9.84
N GLY A 799 -17.09 4.51 -9.29
CA GLY A 799 -17.40 4.80 -7.88
C GLY A 799 -18.04 6.17 -7.69
N PHE A 800 -18.15 6.60 -6.44
CA PHE A 800 -18.83 7.85 -6.08
C PHE A 800 -18.15 8.55 -4.90
N LEU A 801 -18.39 9.85 -4.81
CA LEU A 801 -18.06 10.70 -3.67
C LEU A 801 -19.34 11.40 -3.23
N VAL A 802 -19.75 11.24 -1.98
CA VAL A 802 -20.87 11.99 -1.38
C VAL A 802 -20.36 12.69 -0.14
N GLY A 803 -20.58 13.99 -0.06
CA GLY A 803 -20.21 14.80 1.10
C GLY A 803 -21.31 15.78 1.47
N GLY A 804 -21.51 16.02 2.76
CA GLY A 804 -22.46 17.01 3.27
C GLY A 804 -21.91 17.74 4.48
N GLU A 805 -22.19 19.02 4.59
CA GLU A 805 -21.87 19.89 5.72
C GLU A 805 -23.16 20.58 6.20
N ALA A 806 -23.43 20.50 7.49
CA ALA A 806 -24.43 21.31 8.19
C ALA A 806 -23.71 22.22 9.19
N LEU A 807 -23.86 23.53 9.05
CA LEU A 807 -23.19 24.56 9.81
C LEU A 807 -24.21 25.43 10.53
N LEU A 808 -24.04 25.60 11.84
CA LEU A 808 -24.82 26.49 12.69
C LEU A 808 -23.96 27.66 13.16
N SER A 809 -24.33 28.87 12.77
CA SER A 809 -23.83 30.12 13.34
C SER A 809 -24.88 30.67 14.28
N ALA A 810 -24.55 30.88 15.56
CA ALA A 810 -25.54 31.26 16.56
C ALA A 810 -24.94 32.16 17.66
N LYS A 811 -25.79 32.98 18.29
CA LYS A 811 -25.34 33.91 19.34
C LYS A 811 -24.78 33.19 20.58
N PHE A 812 -25.30 32.01 20.93
CA PHE A 812 -24.83 31.26 22.10
C PHE A 812 -23.40 30.70 21.96
N ILE A 813 -22.86 30.65 20.74
CA ILE A 813 -21.44 30.35 20.46
C ILE A 813 -20.64 31.63 20.17
N ALA A 814 -21.15 32.80 20.59
CA ALA A 814 -20.52 34.11 20.39
C ALA A 814 -20.31 34.46 18.90
N SER A 815 -21.36 34.30 18.09
CA SER A 815 -21.41 34.84 16.74
C SER A 815 -22.33 36.05 16.63
N ASP A 816 -21.90 37.05 15.87
CA ASP A 816 -22.68 38.26 15.56
C ASP A 816 -23.87 37.97 14.62
N ARG A 817 -23.79 36.92 13.81
CA ARG A 817 -24.80 36.58 12.80
C ARG A 817 -25.33 35.16 13.00
N GLN A 818 -26.64 35.00 12.82
CA GLN A 818 -27.36 33.78 13.16
C GLN A 818 -28.00 33.16 11.93
N PHE A 819 -27.45 32.04 11.48
CA PHE A 819 -27.91 31.33 10.30
C PHE A 819 -27.50 29.85 10.35
N PHE A 820 -28.27 29.03 9.66
CA PHE A 820 -27.97 27.62 9.43
C PHE A 820 -27.64 27.42 7.95
N ARG A 821 -26.47 26.86 7.64
CA ARG A 821 -26.03 26.57 6.27
C ARG A 821 -25.94 25.06 6.09
N ILE A 822 -26.59 24.53 5.06
CA ILE A 822 -26.39 23.15 4.59
C ILE A 822 -25.78 23.19 3.20
N LEU A 823 -24.77 22.36 2.95
CA LEU A 823 -24.12 22.21 1.66
C LEU A 823 -23.86 20.72 1.41
N THR A 824 -24.38 20.19 0.32
CA THR A 824 -24.22 18.79 -0.08
C THR A 824 -23.62 18.71 -1.47
N GLN A 825 -22.68 17.80 -1.66
CA GLN A 825 -22.07 17.49 -2.94
C GLN A 825 -22.11 15.98 -3.18
N GLY A 826 -22.47 15.59 -4.41
CA GLY A 826 -22.39 14.24 -4.91
C GLY A 826 -21.60 14.23 -6.21
N GLN A 827 -20.77 13.22 -6.40
CA GLN A 827 -20.11 12.90 -7.65
C GLN A 827 -20.26 11.41 -7.92
N TYR A 828 -20.57 11.05 -9.14
CA TYR A 828 -20.77 9.68 -9.58
C TYR A 828 -19.99 9.43 -10.87
N TYR A 829 -19.24 8.34 -10.90
CA TYR A 829 -18.41 7.94 -12.03
C TYR A 829 -18.79 6.53 -12.45
N LYS A 830 -19.04 6.36 -13.74
CA LYS A 830 -19.34 5.06 -14.35
C LYS A 830 -18.54 4.88 -15.62
N GLN A 831 -17.67 3.89 -15.62
CA GLN A 831 -17.01 3.41 -16.83
C GLN A 831 -18.05 2.69 -17.70
N LEU A 832 -18.43 3.32 -18.81
CA LEU A 832 -19.40 2.75 -19.77
C LEU A 832 -18.72 1.75 -20.71
N PHE A 833 -17.47 2.03 -21.09
CA PHE A 833 -16.58 1.18 -21.90
C PHE A 833 -15.13 1.35 -21.41
N PRO A 834 -14.15 0.52 -21.82
CA PRO A 834 -12.77 0.59 -21.31
C PRO A 834 -12.15 1.98 -21.31
N ASN A 835 -12.48 2.82 -22.30
CA ASN A 835 -11.98 4.19 -22.41
C ASN A 835 -13.07 5.28 -22.34
N LEU A 836 -14.34 4.92 -22.09
CA LEU A 836 -15.45 5.88 -22.01
C LEU A 836 -15.98 5.96 -20.58
N VAL A 837 -15.90 7.14 -19.96
CA VAL A 837 -16.33 7.37 -18.58
C VAL A 837 -17.41 8.45 -18.55
N LEU A 838 -18.54 8.14 -17.92
CA LEU A 838 -19.54 9.11 -17.53
C LEU A 838 -19.21 9.63 -16.13
N ALA A 839 -19.10 10.95 -15.99
CA ALA A 839 -18.94 11.64 -14.72
C ALA A 839 -20.15 12.57 -14.51
N ALA A 840 -20.82 12.45 -13.37
CA ALA A 840 -21.90 13.33 -12.98
C ALA A 840 -21.56 13.97 -11.62
N SER A 841 -21.91 15.25 -11.45
CA SER A 841 -21.80 15.94 -10.16
C SER A 841 -23.08 16.72 -9.88
N LEU A 842 -23.45 16.76 -8.60
CA LEU A 842 -24.56 17.54 -8.08
C LEU A 842 -24.07 18.30 -6.84
N ARG A 843 -24.36 19.60 -6.76
CA ARG A 843 -24.10 20.45 -5.59
C ARG A 843 -25.36 21.22 -5.23
N ILE A 844 -25.81 21.07 -3.98
CA ILE A 844 -27.01 21.73 -3.47
C ILE A 844 -26.64 22.42 -2.15
N GLY A 845 -27.08 23.65 -1.94
CA GLY A 845 -26.83 24.36 -0.68
C GLY A 845 -27.93 25.35 -0.34
N ALA A 846 -28.20 25.49 0.96
CA ALA A 846 -29.18 26.44 1.48
C ALA A 846 -28.62 27.13 2.73
N ILE A 847 -28.88 28.44 2.87
CA ILE A 847 -28.60 29.24 4.05
C ILE A 847 -29.91 29.79 4.58
N LEU A 848 -30.25 29.43 5.83
CA LEU A 848 -31.48 29.78 6.51
C LEU A 848 -31.15 30.71 7.69
N PRO A 849 -31.31 32.04 7.55
CA PRO A 849 -31.21 32.94 8.68
C PRO A 849 -32.39 32.74 9.64
N PHE A 850 -32.17 32.83 10.95
CA PHE A 850 -33.22 32.53 11.95
C PHE A 850 -33.36 33.55 13.09
N ALA A 851 -32.74 34.74 12.98
CA ALA A 851 -32.85 35.79 13.99
C ALA A 851 -33.45 37.10 13.46
N ASN A 852 -34.40 37.66 14.21
CA ASN A 852 -35.28 38.78 13.82
C ASN A 852 -34.94 40.13 14.50
N ASN A 853 -33.79 40.28 15.15
CA ASN A 853 -33.42 41.52 15.87
C ASN A 853 -32.48 42.45 15.08
N LEU A 854 -32.43 42.33 13.76
CA LEU A 854 -31.75 43.32 12.92
C LEU A 854 -32.71 44.49 12.65
N PRO A 855 -32.21 45.73 12.53
CA PRO A 855 -33.01 46.84 12.03
C PRO A 855 -33.72 46.42 10.74
N VAL A 856 -34.97 46.85 10.56
CA VAL A 856 -35.86 46.52 9.42
C VAL A 856 -35.23 46.84 8.04
N THR A 857 -34.08 47.51 8.02
CA THR A 857 -33.30 47.91 6.84
C THR A 857 -32.33 46.85 6.29
N VAL A 858 -32.10 45.71 6.97
CA VAL A 858 -31.18 44.67 6.46
C VAL A 858 -31.94 43.64 5.62
N GLU A 859 -31.97 43.81 4.30
CA GLU A 859 -32.67 42.89 3.35
C GLU A 859 -32.14 41.44 3.38
N ASN A 860 -30.97 41.16 3.95
CA ASN A 860 -30.44 39.79 4.09
C ASN A 860 -29.51 39.65 5.32
N PRO A 861 -29.88 38.85 6.35
CA PRO A 861 -29.11 38.72 7.59
C PRO A 861 -27.73 38.05 7.44
N VAL A 862 -27.49 37.36 6.30
CA VAL A 862 -26.29 36.56 6.06
C VAL A 862 -25.20 37.43 5.43
N PRO A 863 -23.99 37.47 6.05
CA PRO A 863 -22.87 38.25 5.53
C PRO A 863 -22.52 37.89 4.09
N ILE A 864 -22.15 38.87 3.27
CA ILE A 864 -21.79 38.63 1.86
C ILE A 864 -20.64 37.63 1.72
N SER A 865 -19.70 37.62 2.69
CA SER A 865 -18.57 36.70 2.73
C SER A 865 -18.95 35.22 2.96
N GLU A 866 -20.18 34.96 3.42
CA GLU A 866 -20.70 33.61 3.74
C GLU A 866 -21.72 33.11 2.69
N ARG A 867 -22.11 33.94 1.73
CA ARG A 867 -23.07 33.57 0.67
C ARG A 867 -22.46 32.63 -0.35
N PHE A 868 -23.32 31.90 -1.06
CA PHE A 868 -22.89 31.09 -2.19
C PHE A 868 -22.59 31.98 -3.40
N PHE A 869 -21.45 31.70 -4.05
CA PHE A 869 -21.05 32.24 -5.35
C PHE A 869 -20.73 31.06 -6.27
N SER A 870 -21.03 31.19 -7.56
CA SER A 870 -20.74 30.15 -8.55
C SER A 870 -20.64 30.70 -9.98
N GLY A 871 -20.21 29.86 -10.90
CA GLY A 871 -19.77 30.24 -12.25
C GLY A 871 -18.30 29.92 -12.45
N GLY A 872 -17.87 29.67 -13.69
CA GLY A 872 -16.48 29.43 -14.06
C GLY A 872 -16.10 27.96 -14.25
N SER A 873 -14.80 27.70 -14.28
CA SER A 873 -14.20 26.47 -14.82
C SER A 873 -14.57 25.16 -14.10
N THR A 874 -14.97 25.23 -12.83
CA THR A 874 -15.24 24.06 -11.97
C THR A 874 -16.71 23.83 -11.67
N THR A 875 -17.58 24.75 -12.07
CA THR A 875 -19.03 24.70 -11.78
C THR A 875 -19.84 24.92 -13.06
N LEU A 876 -20.27 26.15 -13.36
CA LEU A 876 -21.03 26.47 -14.57
C LEU A 876 -20.06 27.03 -15.63
N ARG A 877 -19.55 26.18 -16.52
CA ARG A 877 -18.48 26.55 -17.47
C ARG A 877 -18.94 27.51 -18.57
N GLY A 878 -20.24 27.65 -18.79
CA GLY A 878 -20.83 28.66 -19.69
C GLY A 878 -21.06 30.03 -19.04
N LEU A 879 -20.64 30.25 -17.80
CA LEU A 879 -20.69 31.55 -17.13
C LEU A 879 -19.30 32.01 -16.69
N PRO A 880 -19.04 33.32 -16.63
CA PRO A 880 -17.86 33.85 -15.96
C PRO A 880 -17.86 33.49 -14.48
N GLN A 881 -16.68 33.55 -13.85
CA GLN A 881 -16.52 33.16 -12.46
C GLN A 881 -17.39 34.02 -11.52
N ASP A 882 -18.08 33.35 -10.60
CA ASP A 882 -18.87 33.94 -9.50
C ASP A 882 -20.04 34.85 -9.95
N LEU A 883 -20.39 34.87 -11.24
CA LEU A 883 -21.49 35.67 -11.81
C LEU A 883 -22.83 34.91 -11.92
N ALA A 884 -22.92 33.66 -11.45
CA ALA A 884 -24.21 32.99 -11.35
C ALA A 884 -25.05 33.61 -10.23
N GLY A 885 -26.31 33.94 -10.54
CA GLY A 885 -27.34 34.28 -9.56
C GLY A 885 -27.61 35.78 -9.39
N PRO A 886 -27.94 36.23 -8.16
CA PRO A 886 -28.33 37.62 -7.90
C PRO A 886 -27.21 38.63 -8.21
N LEU A 887 -27.55 39.63 -9.01
CA LEU A 887 -26.67 40.74 -9.37
C LEU A 887 -27.19 42.04 -8.74
N LEU A 888 -26.30 42.99 -8.49
CA LEU A 888 -26.64 44.32 -8.01
C LEU A 888 -27.50 45.05 -9.03
N ARG A 889 -28.58 45.67 -8.57
CA ARG A 889 -29.50 46.46 -9.38
C ARG A 889 -29.63 47.87 -8.83
N ASP A 890 -29.83 48.84 -9.72
CA ASP A 890 -30.10 50.23 -9.36
C ASP A 890 -31.55 50.43 -8.92
N ALA A 891 -31.90 51.67 -8.53
CA ALA A 891 -33.26 52.03 -8.10
C ALA A 891 -34.33 51.82 -9.19
N ASN A 892 -33.94 51.74 -10.47
CA ASN A 892 -34.82 51.49 -11.60
C ASN A 892 -34.89 49.99 -11.95
N GLY A 893 -34.23 49.12 -11.18
CA GLY A 893 -34.18 47.68 -11.39
C GLY A 893 -33.21 47.23 -12.50
N GLN A 894 -32.40 48.13 -13.06
CA GLN A 894 -31.39 47.79 -14.07
C GLN A 894 -30.12 47.23 -13.40
N ILE A 895 -29.41 46.33 -14.09
CA ILE A 895 -28.17 45.73 -13.57
C ILE A 895 -27.09 46.81 -13.52
N VAL A 896 -26.42 46.94 -12.36
CA VAL A 896 -25.29 47.86 -12.19
C VAL A 896 -24.05 47.25 -12.83
N LEU A 897 -23.46 47.97 -13.79
CA LEU A 897 -22.24 47.60 -14.49
C LEU A 897 -21.11 48.53 -14.07
N VAL A 898 -19.94 47.96 -13.78
CA VAL A 898 -18.79 48.73 -13.26
C VAL A 898 -17.45 48.39 -13.90
N ASP A 899 -16.53 49.35 -13.87
CA ASP A 899 -15.12 49.22 -14.25
C ASP A 899 -14.25 48.56 -13.15
N GLU A 900 -12.92 48.57 -13.28
CA GLU A 900 -11.99 48.05 -12.25
C GLU A 900 -12.03 48.77 -10.89
N PHE A 901 -12.51 50.02 -10.85
CA PHE A 901 -12.59 50.81 -9.64
C PHE A 901 -13.98 50.78 -9.02
N GLY A 902 -14.92 50.02 -9.59
CA GLY A 902 -16.31 49.99 -9.12
C GLY A 902 -17.13 51.19 -9.59
N ARG A 903 -16.65 51.97 -10.58
CA ARG A 903 -17.37 53.12 -11.14
C ARG A 903 -18.35 52.66 -12.21
N PRO A 904 -19.52 53.31 -12.36
CA PRO A 904 -20.47 52.97 -13.41
C PRO A 904 -19.84 53.00 -14.80
N ASP A 905 -19.91 51.87 -15.51
CA ASP A 905 -19.39 51.72 -16.87
C ASP A 905 -20.39 50.88 -17.69
N PRO A 906 -21.01 51.43 -18.76
CA PRO A 906 -21.91 50.69 -19.63
C PRO A 906 -21.27 49.47 -20.32
N GLU A 907 -19.95 49.46 -20.49
CA GLU A 907 -19.17 48.33 -21.02
C GLU A 907 -18.54 47.47 -19.92
N GLY A 908 -18.85 47.79 -18.66
CA GLY A 908 -18.33 47.16 -17.46
C GLY A 908 -18.91 45.77 -17.18
N GLN A 909 -18.57 45.23 -16.01
CA GLN A 909 -19.03 43.93 -15.55
C GLN A 909 -20.14 44.08 -14.51
N PRO A 910 -21.10 43.14 -14.47
CA PRO A 910 -22.11 43.13 -13.43
C PRO A 910 -21.50 42.77 -12.07
N VAL A 911 -22.06 43.35 -11.02
CA VAL A 911 -21.59 43.13 -9.64
C VAL A 911 -22.38 41.97 -9.01
N PRO A 912 -21.75 40.82 -8.69
CA PRO A 912 -22.46 39.69 -8.09
C PRO A 912 -22.67 39.89 -6.58
N LEU A 913 -23.87 39.56 -6.09
CA LEU A 913 -24.22 39.66 -4.67
C LEU A 913 -24.21 38.31 -3.93
N GLY A 914 -24.06 37.21 -4.69
CA GLY A 914 -24.23 35.86 -4.20
C GLY A 914 -25.68 35.59 -3.76
N GLY A 915 -25.90 34.44 -3.14
CA GLY A 915 -27.24 34.07 -2.67
C GLY A 915 -27.24 33.03 -1.56
N ASN A 916 -28.43 32.81 -0.99
CA ASN A 916 -28.64 31.86 0.10
C ASN A 916 -29.12 30.49 -0.40
N GLY A 917 -29.39 30.33 -1.70
CA GLY A 917 -29.70 29.05 -2.33
C GLY A 917 -28.69 28.71 -3.43
N LEU A 918 -28.40 27.43 -3.61
CA LEU A 918 -27.47 26.91 -4.62
C LEU A 918 -27.98 25.57 -5.15
N ALA A 919 -28.06 25.42 -6.47
CA ALA A 919 -28.30 24.13 -7.10
C ALA A 919 -27.54 24.05 -8.43
N ILE A 920 -26.63 23.08 -8.56
CA ILE A 920 -25.76 22.89 -9.73
C ILE A 920 -25.65 21.40 -10.04
N GLY A 921 -25.86 21.05 -11.30
CA GLY A 921 -25.61 19.74 -11.88
C GLY A 921 -24.60 19.84 -13.03
N ASN A 922 -23.69 18.88 -13.10
CA ASN A 922 -22.71 18.75 -14.17
C ASN A 922 -22.72 17.31 -14.67
N VAL A 923 -22.79 17.11 -15.98
CA VAL A 923 -22.64 15.80 -16.62
C VAL A 923 -21.51 15.92 -17.64
N GLU A 924 -20.54 15.01 -17.58
CA GLU A 924 -19.35 15.00 -18.43
C GLU A 924 -19.11 13.58 -18.96
N LEU A 925 -18.97 13.44 -20.28
CA LEU A 925 -18.61 12.21 -20.96
C LEU A 925 -17.15 12.31 -21.41
N ARG A 926 -16.27 11.51 -20.81
CA ARG A 926 -14.83 11.49 -21.06
C ARG A 926 -14.46 10.34 -21.99
N PHE A 927 -13.70 10.61 -23.04
CA PHE A 927 -13.32 9.65 -24.07
C PHE A 927 -11.86 9.85 -24.51
N PRO A 928 -11.19 8.81 -25.04
CA PRO A 928 -9.80 8.95 -25.47
C PRO A 928 -9.74 9.77 -26.75
N VAL A 929 -8.69 10.59 -26.90
CA VAL A 929 -8.39 11.28 -28.17
C VAL A 929 -7.09 10.72 -28.74
N PHE A 930 -5.98 10.86 -28.01
CA PHE A 930 -4.66 10.37 -28.46
C PHE A 930 -3.66 10.26 -27.31
N TRP A 931 -2.96 9.13 -27.18
CA TRP A 931 -1.87 8.86 -26.22
C TRP A 931 -2.17 9.26 -24.76
N PHE A 932 -1.87 10.50 -24.37
CA PHE A 932 -2.05 11.07 -23.03
C PHE A 932 -3.16 12.14 -22.95
N ILE A 933 -3.85 12.41 -24.07
CA ILE A 933 -4.92 13.39 -24.22
C ILE A 933 -6.28 12.68 -24.29
N SER A 934 -7.22 13.11 -23.46
CA SER A 934 -8.62 12.71 -23.50
C SER A 934 -9.54 13.90 -23.73
N GLY A 935 -10.63 13.68 -24.44
CA GLY A 935 -11.70 14.66 -24.64
C GLY A 935 -12.77 14.53 -23.57
N ALA A 936 -13.52 15.60 -23.34
CA ALA A 936 -14.66 15.64 -22.45
C ALA A 936 -15.79 16.43 -23.11
N ALA A 937 -16.95 15.82 -23.34
CA ALA A 937 -18.16 16.54 -23.71
C ALA A 937 -19.00 16.75 -22.45
N PHE A 938 -19.53 17.95 -22.21
CA PHE A 938 -20.22 18.23 -20.97
C PHE A 938 -21.50 19.05 -21.12
N TYR A 939 -22.37 18.89 -20.14
CA TYR A 939 -23.57 19.69 -19.90
C TYR A 939 -23.56 20.18 -18.45
N ASP A 940 -23.67 21.48 -18.27
CA ASP A 940 -23.76 22.14 -16.98
C ASP A 940 -25.13 22.80 -16.85
N ILE A 941 -25.77 22.64 -15.70
CA ILE A 941 -27.05 23.26 -15.37
C ILE A 941 -27.01 23.75 -13.94
N GLY A 942 -27.49 24.95 -13.66
CA GLY A 942 -27.54 25.42 -12.28
C GLY A 942 -27.69 26.91 -12.13
N ASN A 943 -27.86 27.34 -10.90
CA ASN A 943 -27.73 28.74 -10.52
C ASN A 943 -27.46 28.91 -9.02
N VAL A 944 -27.13 30.14 -8.64
CA VAL A 944 -27.25 30.66 -7.28
C VAL A 944 -28.57 31.43 -7.18
N PHE A 945 -29.27 31.29 -6.07
CA PHE A 945 -30.60 31.85 -5.85
C PHE A 945 -30.61 32.74 -4.61
N ARG A 946 -31.50 33.74 -4.58
CA ARG A 946 -31.67 34.60 -3.39
C ARG A 946 -32.04 33.77 -2.17
N SER A 947 -33.01 32.86 -2.33
CA SER A 947 -33.40 31.84 -1.37
C SER A 947 -33.44 30.45 -2.02
N ILE A 948 -33.28 29.39 -1.23
CA ILE A 948 -33.45 28.00 -1.73
C ILE A 948 -34.87 27.74 -2.25
N THR A 949 -35.86 28.49 -1.79
CA THR A 949 -37.25 28.38 -2.27
C THR A 949 -37.41 28.86 -3.71
N ASP A 950 -36.49 29.69 -4.22
CA ASP A 950 -36.57 30.23 -5.59
C ASP A 950 -36.07 29.23 -6.65
N VAL A 951 -35.54 28.07 -6.23
CA VAL A 951 -35.10 26.99 -7.12
C VAL A 951 -36.25 26.46 -7.98
N SER A 952 -37.49 26.55 -7.49
CA SER A 952 -38.71 26.14 -8.21
C SER A 952 -39.17 27.16 -9.27
N GLN A 953 -38.57 28.36 -9.32
CA GLN A 953 -38.89 29.41 -10.28
C GLN A 953 -37.98 29.31 -11.53
N ALA A 954 -38.33 30.05 -12.59
CA ALA A 954 -37.45 30.22 -13.75
C ALA A 954 -36.15 30.97 -13.37
N GLY A 955 -35.05 30.68 -14.07
CA GLY A 955 -33.74 31.32 -13.81
C GLY A 955 -32.55 30.37 -13.81
N TRP A 956 -32.68 29.16 -14.33
CA TRP A 956 -31.57 28.22 -14.47
C TRP A 956 -30.63 28.64 -15.60
N SER A 957 -29.32 28.61 -15.36
CA SER A 957 -28.33 28.72 -16.44
C SER A 957 -27.97 27.34 -16.95
N ASN A 958 -27.80 27.21 -18.26
CA ASN A 958 -27.43 25.97 -18.92
C ASN A 958 -26.20 26.22 -19.79
N ALA A 959 -25.33 25.23 -19.93
CA ALA A 959 -24.22 25.28 -20.84
C ALA A 959 -23.89 23.91 -21.41
N ILE A 960 -23.59 23.84 -22.70
CA ILE A 960 -23.04 22.65 -23.35
C ILE A 960 -21.61 22.98 -23.75
N GLY A 961 -20.69 22.04 -23.62
CA GLY A 961 -19.32 22.33 -23.98
C GLY A 961 -18.45 21.12 -24.25
N PHE A 962 -17.21 21.43 -24.59
CA PHE A 962 -16.17 20.48 -24.90
C PHE A 962 -14.89 20.86 -24.18
N GLY A 963 -14.13 19.88 -23.73
CA GLY A 963 -12.84 20.08 -23.09
C GLY A 963 -11.80 19.06 -23.51
N LEU A 964 -10.54 19.45 -23.37
CA LEU A 964 -9.38 18.59 -23.49
C LEU A 964 -8.75 18.41 -22.10
N ARG A 965 -8.26 17.22 -21.84
CA ARG A 965 -7.53 16.85 -20.63
C ARG A 965 -6.21 16.20 -21.03
N ALA A 966 -5.11 16.62 -20.43
CA ALA A 966 -3.81 15.97 -20.61
C ALA A 966 -3.20 15.71 -19.24
N ASN A 967 -2.80 14.47 -18.98
CA ASN A 967 -2.03 14.15 -17.78
C ASN A 967 -0.56 14.37 -18.08
N THR A 968 0.04 15.38 -17.45
CA THR A 968 1.46 15.72 -17.66
C THR A 968 2.27 15.40 -16.40
N PRO A 969 3.60 15.27 -16.49
CA PRO A 969 4.46 15.08 -15.31
C PRO A 969 4.33 16.19 -14.26
N VAL A 970 3.89 17.40 -14.66
CA VAL A 970 3.71 18.55 -13.77
C VAL A 970 2.26 18.69 -13.25
N GLY A 971 1.39 17.72 -13.56
CA GLY A 971 -0.02 17.69 -13.14
C GLY A 971 -1.00 17.68 -14.33
N PRO A 972 -2.31 17.60 -14.05
CA PRO A 972 -3.32 17.62 -15.11
C PRO A 972 -3.44 19.01 -15.74
N VAL A 973 -3.56 19.03 -17.06
CA VAL A 973 -3.89 20.22 -17.85
C VAL A 973 -5.31 20.08 -18.37
N ARG A 974 -6.11 21.12 -18.22
CA ARG A 974 -7.51 21.17 -18.64
C ARG A 974 -7.75 22.41 -19.49
N PHE A 975 -8.38 22.22 -20.63
CA PHE A 975 -8.95 23.29 -21.44
C PHE A 975 -10.42 23.00 -21.62
N ASP A 976 -11.30 23.97 -21.36
CA ASP A 976 -12.75 23.84 -21.47
C ASP A 976 -13.34 25.01 -22.24
N VAL A 977 -14.25 24.70 -23.16
CA VAL A 977 -15.05 25.66 -23.92
C VAL A 977 -16.51 25.40 -23.62
N GLY A 978 -17.16 26.32 -22.92
CA GLY A 978 -18.59 26.25 -22.59
C GLY A 978 -19.40 27.21 -23.45
N TYR A 979 -20.47 26.70 -24.07
CA TYR A 979 -21.48 27.47 -24.79
C TYR A 979 -22.76 27.59 -23.95
N ASN A 980 -23.14 28.81 -23.59
CA ASN A 980 -24.42 29.12 -22.96
C ASN A 980 -25.41 29.58 -24.05
N PRO A 981 -26.54 28.87 -24.26
CA PRO A 981 -27.51 29.24 -25.30
C PRO A 981 -28.31 30.50 -24.94
N GLU A 982 -28.49 30.79 -23.65
CA GLU A 982 -29.33 31.88 -23.14
C GLU A 982 -28.58 32.66 -22.04
N PRO A 983 -27.44 33.31 -22.37
CA PRO A 983 -26.78 34.19 -21.43
C PRO A 983 -27.67 35.42 -21.15
N PRO A 984 -27.62 36.00 -19.93
CA PRO A 984 -28.30 37.26 -19.65
C PRO A 984 -27.94 38.33 -20.70
N PRO A 985 -28.92 39.07 -21.25
CA PRO A 985 -28.69 40.06 -22.31
C PRO A 985 -28.10 41.35 -21.73
N THR A 986 -26.92 41.27 -21.14
CA THR A 986 -26.24 42.35 -20.42
C THR A 986 -24.73 42.20 -20.60
N ALA A 987 -24.01 43.33 -20.61
CA ALA A 987 -22.56 43.33 -20.70
C ALA A 987 -21.93 42.43 -19.62
N GLY A 988 -20.82 41.78 -19.95
CA GLY A 988 -20.12 40.83 -19.08
C GLY A 988 -20.51 39.36 -19.27
N PHE A 989 -21.67 39.07 -19.85
CA PHE A 989 -22.04 37.71 -20.26
C PHE A 989 -21.76 37.49 -21.74
N SER A 990 -21.39 36.25 -22.09
CA SER A 990 -21.19 35.85 -23.47
C SER A 990 -21.69 34.44 -23.69
N HIS A 991 -22.02 34.11 -24.94
CA HIS A 991 -22.35 32.76 -25.32
C HIS A 991 -21.16 31.80 -25.14
N TRP A 992 -19.92 32.26 -25.34
CA TRP A 992 -18.72 31.40 -25.35
C TRP A 992 -17.75 31.75 -24.23
N ASN A 993 -17.48 30.79 -23.34
CA ASN A 993 -16.55 30.96 -22.23
C ASN A 993 -15.41 29.94 -22.30
N PHE A 994 -14.19 30.42 -22.10
CA PHE A 994 -12.96 29.63 -22.22
C PHE A 994 -12.27 29.52 -20.86
N HIS A 995 -11.89 28.30 -20.48
CA HIS A 995 -11.21 28.05 -19.22
C HIS A 995 -9.96 27.21 -19.46
N PHE A 996 -8.89 27.56 -18.75
CA PHE A 996 -7.63 26.84 -18.83
C PHE A 996 -7.07 26.65 -17.42
N THR A 997 -6.68 25.42 -17.07
CA THR A 997 -6.13 25.09 -15.76
C THR A 997 -4.93 24.15 -15.91
N ILE A 998 -3.86 24.43 -15.18
CA ILE A 998 -2.70 23.56 -14.98
C ILE A 998 -2.62 23.21 -13.49
N GLY A 999 -2.38 21.93 -13.22
CA GLY A 999 -2.39 21.37 -11.89
C GLY A 999 -3.82 21.21 -11.35
N HIS A 1000 -3.96 20.59 -10.19
CA HIS A 1000 -5.29 20.43 -9.60
C HIS A 1000 -5.83 21.79 -9.10
N PRO A 1001 -7.10 22.14 -9.40
CA PRO A 1001 -7.78 23.19 -8.67
C PRO A 1001 -7.87 22.75 -7.20
N PHE A 1002 -7.66 23.68 -6.29
CA PHE A 1002 -7.57 23.37 -4.86
C PHE A 1002 -8.92 23.09 -4.19
#